data_AF-A0A518HVX2-F1
#
_entry.id   AF-A0A518HVX2-F1
#
_cell.length_a   1.000
_cell.length_b   1.000
_cell.length_c   1.000
_cell.angle_alpha   90.00
_cell.angle_beta   90.00
_cell.angle_gamma   90.00
#
_symmetry.space_group_name_H-M   'P 1'
#
loop_
_entity.id
_entity.type
_entity.pdbx_description
1 polymer ?
#
loop_
_entity_poly.entity_id
_entity_poly.type
_entity_poly.pdbx_seq_one_letter_code
_entity_poly.pdbx_strand_id
1 'polypeptide(L)'
;MQAKPIILVASITVILTFRVVPAPAQQTIPQSWSHPSERDSWQPPQRLATPTAWDPESFYQLQRIAAGPDHPAKAPLSVDQLRQSLRIAARGDGESPATDTPLTASGDDLLGGDLLGGDLLGGELQDDLLHGSTADPLAGLGPAQDRDDTARRDPHEDLWTEDCYPSAESCRACHPVQYEQWRASGHAYATVSPMYNRFEQAMTELTEGTVGSFCNRCHSPVQTQLKIPRSASVLDAPPVVREGVTCIACHRINEHYWRSNGDRRIVPGNIHAPVYGGRGGAGVRDAIANADALKLKLSPQDSGPGQAIHLQGRFFKPLTNSDVCVSCHQVAVHPGIWLEVVHAQYRAGPASKRGVSCQDCHMGAVPGKPHGYQTDFVAHLGDKPFGEKRKQSNHMFWGPGFSIAHPGIFPHHPKAKQYTPRQWLAFDYRAGWGTDAFENAVTAGMTFPEPWDTADDRRDGRKIIDANQAKLAEKRAGSIATMEGGLKIEGPHFEHEPTAGRRLKFNYTVRNISEGHNLPTGSLGAQPQLWLNVALIDPDGCRVWESGYLDRHGDLADMHSVDVATHRVKRDKDLFNLQTKFLINNVRGTDREAALPLNFSLDQLVFLRPGAVPVSVLNHPPLIRMEAHSIAPLDSRTARYSIPADVMTKKGPYRLSVRMRNRTEPIYFMRQIDSTPDMIHRMLENTLDLHPSSHTFWVR
;
A
#
# COMPACT_ATOMS: atom_id res chain seq x y z
N MET A 1 4.90 40.30 -72.31
CA MET A 1 5.60 39.11 -72.85
C MET A 1 5.26 37.96 -71.90
N GLN A 2 4.39 37.02 -72.27
CA GLN A 2 4.68 35.78 -73.04
C GLN A 2 5.74 34.89 -72.36
N ALA A 3 5.61 33.56 -72.24
CA ALA A 3 4.47 32.62 -72.37
C ALA A 3 4.90 31.26 -71.75
N LYS A 4 3.96 30.33 -71.46
CA LYS A 4 4.28 28.90 -71.19
C LYS A 4 4.31 28.10 -72.51
N PRO A 5 5.19 27.08 -72.63
CA PRO A 5 4.72 25.72 -72.99
C PRO A 5 5.48 24.59 -72.23
N ILE A 6 4.85 23.51 -71.73
CA ILE A 6 4.41 22.22 -72.34
C ILE A 6 5.32 21.01 -71.96
N ILE A 7 4.62 20.06 -71.34
CA ILE A 7 4.81 18.62 -71.04
C ILE A 7 5.64 17.78 -72.05
N LEU A 8 6.47 16.84 -71.57
CA LEU A 8 6.39 15.41 -71.98
C LEU A 8 7.03 14.42 -70.97
N VAL A 9 6.69 13.14 -71.14
CA VAL A 9 6.90 11.99 -70.23
C VAL A 9 7.90 11.00 -70.82
N ALA A 10 8.64 10.27 -69.98
CA ALA A 10 9.23 8.98 -70.33
C ALA A 10 9.08 7.98 -69.18
N SER A 11 8.39 6.86 -69.43
CA SER A 11 8.14 5.78 -68.47
C SER A 11 9.19 4.69 -68.59
N ILE A 12 9.55 4.04 -67.47
CA ILE A 12 10.17 2.71 -67.49
C ILE A 12 9.31 1.77 -66.66
N THR A 13 8.80 0.72 -67.32
CA THR A 13 7.96 -0.31 -66.75
C THR A 13 8.81 -1.53 -66.39
N VAL A 14 8.72 -2.01 -65.15
CA VAL A 14 9.16 -3.36 -64.78
C VAL A 14 7.95 -4.14 -64.26
N ILE A 15 7.66 -5.26 -64.90
CA ILE A 15 6.51 -6.12 -64.57
C ILE A 15 6.94 -7.12 -63.50
N LEU A 16 6.23 -7.15 -62.37
CA LEU A 16 6.35 -8.18 -61.34
C LEU A 16 5.00 -8.87 -61.18
N THR A 17 4.89 -10.09 -61.70
CA THR A 17 3.70 -10.93 -61.60
C THR A 17 3.60 -11.58 -60.22
N PHE A 18 2.61 -11.20 -59.42
CA PHE A 18 2.24 -11.92 -58.20
C PHE A 18 1.09 -12.91 -58.47
N ARG A 19 1.21 -14.13 -57.95
CA ARG A 19 0.12 -15.13 -57.98
C ARG A 19 -1.00 -14.69 -57.03
N VAL A 20 -2.23 -14.67 -57.52
CA VAL A 20 -3.43 -14.46 -56.71
C VAL A 20 -3.79 -15.76 -56.00
N VAL A 21 -3.96 -15.69 -54.68
CA VAL A 21 -4.63 -16.72 -53.87
C VAL A 21 -5.98 -16.14 -53.45
N PRO A 22 -7.11 -16.85 -53.62
CA PRO A 22 -8.43 -16.30 -53.33
C PRO A 22 -8.65 -16.16 -51.81
N ALA A 23 -9.27 -15.06 -51.41
CA ALA A 23 -9.68 -14.83 -50.02
C ALA A 23 -10.90 -15.70 -49.64
N PRO A 24 -10.97 -16.28 -48.43
CA PRO A 24 -12.19 -16.87 -47.91
C PRO A 24 -13.24 -15.78 -47.62
N ALA A 25 -14.51 -16.15 -47.79
CA ALA A 25 -15.62 -15.20 -47.88
C ALA A 25 -15.91 -14.43 -46.57
N GLN A 26 -16.41 -13.19 -46.73
CA GLN A 26 -17.03 -12.42 -45.65
C GLN A 26 -18.24 -13.17 -45.08
N GLN A 27 -18.26 -13.40 -43.76
CA GLN A 27 -19.50 -13.64 -43.04
C GLN A 27 -20.03 -12.31 -42.50
N THR A 28 -21.25 -11.98 -42.90
CA THR A 28 -22.02 -10.82 -42.45
C THR A 28 -22.42 -10.95 -40.98
N ILE A 29 -22.08 -9.98 -40.14
CA ILE A 29 -22.51 -9.92 -38.74
C ILE A 29 -23.93 -9.31 -38.67
N PRO A 30 -24.96 -10.01 -38.15
CA PRO A 30 -26.28 -9.43 -37.98
C PRO A 30 -26.36 -8.46 -36.79
N GLN A 31 -27.12 -7.38 -36.95
CA GLN A 31 -27.55 -6.52 -35.86
C GLN A 31 -28.72 -7.15 -35.11
N SER A 32 -28.58 -7.46 -33.81
CA SER A 32 -29.61 -7.31 -32.76
C SER A 32 -29.26 -8.15 -31.53
N TRP A 33 -29.22 -7.54 -30.34
CA TRP A 33 -29.26 -8.27 -29.07
C TRP A 33 -30.51 -7.85 -28.29
N SER A 34 -31.56 -8.64 -28.41
CA SER A 34 -32.79 -8.49 -27.63
C SER A 34 -33.40 -9.86 -27.31
N HIS A 35 -33.47 -10.15 -26.01
CA HIS A 35 -34.14 -11.28 -25.35
C HIS A 35 -33.47 -12.67 -25.34
N PRO A 36 -33.78 -13.51 -24.31
CA PRO A 36 -32.93 -14.62 -23.91
C PRO A 36 -33.66 -15.97 -23.92
N SER A 37 -33.37 -16.82 -24.91
CA SER A 37 -33.77 -18.23 -24.90
C SER A 37 -32.90 -19.05 -25.85
N GLU A 38 -31.71 -19.46 -25.38
CA GLU A 38 -30.89 -20.57 -25.91
C GLU A 38 -29.60 -20.66 -25.08
N ARG A 39 -29.63 -21.46 -24.00
CA ARG A 39 -28.48 -21.77 -23.14
C ARG A 39 -28.43 -23.25 -22.75
N ASP A 40 -28.59 -24.14 -23.73
CA ASP A 40 -28.46 -25.59 -23.54
C ASP A 40 -27.73 -26.23 -24.73
N SER A 41 -26.38 -26.23 -24.70
CA SER A 41 -25.51 -27.09 -25.55
C SER A 41 -23.99 -26.87 -25.40
N TRP A 42 -23.49 -26.04 -24.47
CA TRP A 42 -22.03 -25.92 -24.23
C TRP A 42 -21.58 -26.75 -23.03
N GLN A 43 -20.92 -27.88 -23.27
CA GLN A 43 -20.28 -28.66 -22.21
C GLN A 43 -18.85 -28.16 -21.96
N PRO A 44 -18.46 -27.89 -20.69
CA PRO A 44 -17.10 -27.48 -20.35
C PRO A 44 -16.13 -28.69 -20.33
N PRO A 45 -14.83 -28.49 -20.60
CA PRO A 45 -13.82 -29.54 -20.46
C PRO A 45 -13.63 -30.00 -19.01
N GLN A 46 -13.05 -31.19 -18.85
CA GLN A 46 -13.08 -31.98 -17.60
C GLN A 46 -12.38 -31.31 -16.41
N ARG A 47 -12.94 -31.52 -15.22
CA ARG A 47 -12.46 -30.95 -13.95
C ARG A 47 -11.20 -31.66 -13.44
N LEU A 48 -10.16 -30.90 -13.14
CA LEU A 48 -9.23 -31.24 -12.05
C LEU A 48 -9.85 -30.82 -10.70
N ALA A 49 -9.48 -31.51 -9.63
CA ALA A 49 -10.19 -31.44 -8.36
C ALA A 49 -10.13 -30.05 -7.68
N THR A 50 -11.28 -29.50 -7.34
CA THR A 50 -11.43 -28.23 -6.60
C THR A 50 -11.41 -28.46 -5.09
N PRO A 51 -10.65 -27.66 -4.32
CA PRO A 51 -10.94 -27.43 -2.90
C PRO A 51 -12.35 -26.84 -2.72
N THR A 52 -12.91 -27.00 -1.51
CA THR A 52 -14.31 -26.70 -1.17
C THR A 52 -14.80 -25.31 -1.60
N ALA A 53 -15.95 -25.28 -2.29
CA ALA A 53 -16.63 -24.04 -2.66
C ALA A 53 -17.16 -23.31 -1.42
N TRP A 54 -17.01 -21.98 -1.43
CA TRP A 54 -17.47 -21.08 -0.36
C TRP A 54 -19.00 -20.92 -0.37
N ASP A 55 -19.64 -21.19 0.78
CA ASP A 55 -21.07 -20.95 1.01
C ASP A 55 -21.31 -19.59 1.70
N PRO A 56 -21.97 -18.63 1.03
CA PRO A 56 -22.30 -17.32 1.62
C PRO A 56 -23.19 -17.40 2.87
N GLU A 57 -23.97 -18.46 3.07
CA GLU A 57 -24.93 -18.53 4.19
C GLU A 57 -24.24 -18.83 5.53
N SER A 58 -23.08 -19.49 5.48
CA SER A 58 -22.19 -19.68 6.63
C SER A 58 -21.72 -18.35 7.26
N PHE A 59 -21.54 -17.30 6.45
CA PHE A 59 -21.16 -15.96 6.92
C PHE A 59 -22.27 -15.29 7.75
N TYR A 60 -23.53 -15.45 7.35
CA TYR A 60 -24.67 -14.90 8.08
C TYR A 60 -25.03 -15.71 9.35
N GLN A 61 -24.76 -17.03 9.36
CA GLN A 61 -24.89 -17.85 10.57
C GLN A 61 -23.89 -17.43 11.67
N LEU A 62 -22.62 -17.20 11.33
CA LEU A 62 -21.60 -16.81 12.31
C LEU A 62 -21.91 -15.46 12.99
N GLN A 63 -22.49 -14.49 12.29
CA GLN A 63 -22.95 -13.23 12.90
C GLN A 63 -24.14 -13.42 13.86
N ARG A 64 -24.96 -14.45 13.69
CA ARG A 64 -26.06 -14.76 14.63
C ARG A 64 -25.56 -15.48 15.88
N ILE A 65 -24.56 -16.35 15.75
CA ILE A 65 -23.93 -17.03 16.90
C ILE A 65 -23.16 -16.03 17.78
N ALA A 66 -22.52 -15.03 17.18
CA ALA A 66 -21.88 -13.92 17.89
C ALA A 66 -22.86 -12.95 18.61
N ALA A 67 -24.18 -13.17 18.49
CA ALA A 67 -25.23 -12.38 19.11
C ALA A 67 -26.16 -13.21 20.02
N GLY A 68 -25.68 -14.36 20.53
CA GLY A 68 -26.38 -15.15 21.55
C GLY A 68 -26.45 -14.43 22.92
N PRO A 69 -27.46 -14.71 23.77
CA PRO A 69 -27.73 -13.87 24.96
C PRO A 69 -26.68 -13.91 26.09
N ASP A 70 -25.87 -14.96 26.17
CA ASP A 70 -25.21 -15.38 27.43
C ASP A 70 -23.68 -15.24 27.50
N HIS A 71 -23.06 -14.46 26.60
CA HIS A 71 -21.63 -14.11 26.71
C HIS A 71 -21.39 -12.59 26.70
N PRO A 72 -21.00 -11.97 27.83
CA PRO A 72 -20.62 -10.56 27.83
C PRO A 72 -19.28 -10.39 27.10
N ALA A 73 -19.31 -9.72 25.95
CA ALA A 73 -18.10 -9.26 25.28
C ALA A 73 -17.27 -8.41 26.25
N LYS A 74 -16.01 -8.78 26.50
CA LYS A 74 -15.11 -7.98 27.32
C LYS A 74 -14.96 -6.61 26.68
N ALA A 75 -15.30 -5.56 27.44
CA ALA A 75 -15.19 -4.19 26.96
C ALA A 75 -13.74 -3.87 26.53
N PRO A 76 -13.53 -3.11 25.45
CA PRO A 76 -12.20 -2.68 25.05
C PRO A 76 -11.56 -1.85 26.17
N LEU A 77 -10.25 -2.00 26.35
CA LEU A 77 -9.49 -1.29 27.37
C LEU A 77 -9.62 0.22 27.19
N SER A 78 -9.81 0.94 28.30
CA SER A 78 -9.82 2.39 28.29
C SER A 78 -8.44 2.95 27.93
N VAL A 79 -8.40 4.19 27.44
CA VAL A 79 -7.15 4.89 27.10
C VAL A 79 -6.19 4.96 28.30
N ASP A 80 -6.72 5.00 29.53
CA ASP A 80 -5.90 5.02 30.75
C ASP A 80 -5.36 3.64 31.14
N GLN A 81 -6.09 2.56 30.86
CA GLN A 81 -5.59 1.19 31.02
C GLN A 81 -4.43 0.91 30.03
N LEU A 82 -4.55 1.40 28.79
CA LEU A 82 -3.47 1.35 27.79
C LEU A 82 -2.24 2.20 28.19
N ARG A 83 -2.45 3.36 28.83
CA ARG A 83 -1.34 4.16 29.41
C ARG A 83 -0.65 3.47 30.57
N GLN A 84 -1.37 2.63 31.33
CA GLN A 84 -0.81 1.92 32.48
C GLN A 84 -0.02 0.68 32.06
N SER A 85 -0.45 -0.08 31.05
CA SER A 85 0.35 -1.18 30.49
C SER A 85 1.66 -0.68 29.87
N LEU A 86 1.63 0.46 29.17
CA LEU A 86 2.83 1.14 28.66
C LEU A 86 3.82 1.57 29.75
N ARG A 87 3.34 1.87 30.97
CA ARG A 87 4.22 2.21 32.12
C ARG A 87 4.84 0.98 32.78
N ILE A 88 4.14 -0.15 32.78
CA ILE A 88 4.64 -1.42 33.33
C ILE A 88 5.73 -1.97 32.39
N ALA A 89 5.48 -1.95 31.07
CA ALA A 89 6.49 -2.34 30.07
C ALA A 89 7.77 -1.47 30.08
N ALA A 90 7.71 -0.26 30.67
CA ALA A 90 8.86 0.65 30.80
C ALA A 90 9.69 0.43 32.08
N ARG A 91 9.30 -0.49 32.96
CA ARG A 91 10.04 -0.87 34.18
C ARG A 91 10.41 -2.34 34.08
N GLY A 92 11.60 -2.60 33.53
CA GLY A 92 12.13 -3.94 33.27
C GLY A 92 12.62 -4.65 34.54
N ASP A 93 11.73 -4.81 35.53
CA ASP A 93 12.03 -5.50 36.78
C ASP A 93 11.50 -6.95 36.71
N GLY A 94 12.39 -7.89 36.42
CA GLY A 94 12.12 -9.33 36.39
C GLY A 94 13.36 -10.11 36.83
N GLU A 95 13.36 -10.54 38.09
CA GLU A 95 14.50 -11.19 38.73
C GLU A 95 14.83 -12.56 38.10
N SER A 96 16.13 -12.88 38.00
CA SER A 96 16.61 -14.22 37.63
C SER A 96 17.19 -14.92 38.85
N PRO A 97 16.78 -16.17 39.18
CA PRO A 97 17.47 -16.98 40.17
C PRO A 97 18.69 -17.69 39.55
N ALA A 98 19.80 -17.72 40.28
CA ALA A 98 21.04 -18.39 39.89
C ALA A 98 21.14 -19.80 40.50
N THR A 99 21.90 -20.71 39.85
CA THR A 99 22.37 -21.97 40.46
C THR A 99 23.72 -22.44 39.90
N ASP A 100 24.57 -22.92 40.83
CA ASP A 100 25.96 -23.38 40.69
C ASP A 100 26.09 -24.94 40.68
N THR A 101 27.17 -25.61 40.22
CA THR A 101 28.39 -25.12 39.54
C THR A 101 28.98 -26.07 38.45
N PRO A 102 29.66 -27.22 38.73
CA PRO A 102 30.91 -27.47 37.98
C PRO A 102 31.14 -28.88 37.39
N LEU A 103 32.38 -29.07 36.87
CA LEU A 103 33.09 -30.29 36.42
C LEU A 103 33.02 -30.57 34.90
N THR A 104 34.08 -30.94 34.15
CA THR A 104 35.56 -30.76 34.17
C THR A 104 36.17 -31.59 33.01
N ALA A 105 37.22 -31.06 32.36
CA ALA A 105 38.39 -31.76 31.78
C ALA A 105 38.36 -32.50 30.42
N SER A 106 39.50 -32.36 29.71
CA SER A 106 40.03 -33.09 28.53
C SER A 106 39.25 -33.02 27.20
N GLY A 107 39.90 -32.99 26.02
CA GLY A 107 41.34 -32.99 25.71
C GLY A 107 41.60 -33.05 24.20
N ASP A 108 42.87 -32.97 23.81
CA ASP A 108 43.46 -33.33 22.50
C ASP A 108 43.10 -32.50 21.25
N ASP A 109 43.80 -31.37 21.16
CA ASP A 109 44.80 -31.05 20.12
C ASP A 109 45.02 -32.08 18.98
N LEU A 110 45.06 -31.61 17.72
CA LEU A 110 45.88 -32.22 16.66
C LEU A 110 46.19 -31.21 15.54
N LEU A 111 47.48 -30.99 15.33
CA LEU A 111 48.07 -29.96 14.46
C LEU A 111 48.27 -30.44 13.00
N GLY A 112 48.31 -29.48 12.08
CA GLY A 112 49.00 -29.58 10.79
C GLY A 112 48.09 -29.94 9.58
N GLY A 113 48.24 -29.31 8.43
CA GLY A 113 49.10 -28.18 8.10
C GLY A 113 49.21 -27.91 6.60
N ASP A 114 50.11 -26.96 6.30
CA ASP A 114 50.70 -26.64 5.00
C ASP A 114 50.01 -25.67 4.02
N LEU A 115 50.87 -25.06 3.20
CA LEU A 115 50.75 -23.73 2.61
C LEU A 115 51.43 -23.71 1.22
N LEU A 116 50.90 -22.87 0.32
CA LEU A 116 51.58 -22.27 -0.86
C LEU A 116 51.81 -23.11 -2.13
N GLY A 117 51.72 -22.38 -3.25
CA GLY A 117 51.98 -22.81 -4.64
C GLY A 117 50.75 -22.59 -5.53
N GLY A 118 50.72 -21.74 -6.56
CA GLY A 118 51.76 -20.87 -7.14
C GLY A 118 51.63 -20.87 -8.68
N ASP A 119 51.79 -19.70 -9.34
CA ASP A 119 51.79 -19.51 -10.81
C ASP A 119 50.45 -19.78 -11.56
N LEU A 120 50.14 -19.21 -12.74
CA LEU A 120 50.89 -18.31 -13.66
C LEU A 120 49.93 -17.42 -14.50
N LEU A 121 50.50 -16.47 -15.27
CA LEU A 121 49.84 -15.47 -16.12
C LEU A 121 49.67 -15.92 -17.60
N GLY A 122 48.66 -15.37 -18.31
CA GLY A 122 48.42 -15.48 -19.77
C GLY A 122 46.91 -15.50 -20.08
N GLY A 123 46.32 -14.66 -20.94
CA GLY A 123 46.36 -14.74 -22.41
C GLY A 123 45.29 -15.75 -22.91
N GLU A 124 44.34 -15.47 -23.81
CA GLU A 124 44.19 -14.41 -24.82
C GLU A 124 42.70 -14.07 -25.10
N LEU A 125 42.44 -13.03 -25.89
CA LEU A 125 41.13 -12.67 -26.46
C LEU A 125 41.13 -12.95 -27.97
N GLN A 126 40.44 -13.99 -28.47
CA GLN A 126 39.82 -14.01 -29.81
C GLN A 126 38.94 -15.27 -30.02
N ASP A 127 38.07 -15.21 -31.03
CA ASP A 127 37.38 -16.31 -31.73
C ASP A 127 36.55 -17.34 -30.95
N ASP A 128 35.27 -16.98 -30.74
CA ASP A 128 34.16 -17.95 -30.81
C ASP A 128 32.89 -17.37 -31.50
N LEU A 129 33.07 -16.32 -32.31
CA LEU A 129 32.04 -15.77 -33.19
C LEU A 129 32.07 -16.51 -34.53
N LEU A 130 31.48 -17.72 -34.64
CA LEU A 130 30.83 -18.28 -35.85
C LEU A 130 30.41 -19.77 -35.79
N HIS A 131 30.16 -20.37 -34.62
CA HIS A 131 29.43 -21.65 -34.55
C HIS A 131 28.05 -21.52 -33.89
N GLY A 132 27.03 -22.00 -34.61
CA GLY A 132 25.64 -21.59 -34.39
C GLY A 132 24.94 -22.32 -33.25
N SER A 133 24.20 -21.58 -32.43
CA SER A 133 23.11 -22.14 -31.65
C SER A 133 21.81 -22.07 -32.45
N THR A 134 21.06 -23.18 -32.48
CA THR A 134 19.71 -23.24 -33.04
C THR A 134 18.68 -22.70 -32.06
N ALA A 135 18.97 -21.56 -31.44
CA ALA A 135 18.09 -20.91 -30.48
C ALA A 135 17.04 -20.07 -31.23
N ASP A 136 15.77 -20.46 -31.11
CA ASP A 136 14.65 -19.67 -31.61
C ASP A 136 14.62 -18.29 -30.90
N PRO A 137 14.78 -17.16 -31.61
CA PRO A 137 14.75 -15.83 -31.00
C PRO A 137 13.38 -15.45 -30.40
N LEU A 138 12.34 -16.26 -30.59
CA LEU A 138 11.00 -16.09 -30.02
C LEU A 138 10.74 -16.96 -28.78
N ALA A 139 11.67 -17.84 -28.38
CA ALA A 139 11.49 -18.76 -27.25
C ALA A 139 11.23 -18.07 -25.89
N GLY A 140 11.54 -16.77 -25.77
CA GLY A 140 11.28 -15.96 -24.57
C GLY A 140 9.88 -15.34 -24.46
N LEU A 141 8.95 -15.62 -25.38
CA LEU A 141 7.62 -14.98 -25.44
C LEU A 141 6.44 -15.90 -25.03
N GLY A 142 6.72 -17.07 -24.45
CA GLY A 142 5.71 -17.91 -23.81
C GLY A 142 5.49 -17.58 -22.33
N PRO A 143 4.41 -18.11 -21.70
CA PRO A 143 4.31 -18.10 -20.24
C PRO A 143 5.53 -18.81 -19.65
N ALA A 144 6.13 -18.23 -18.61
CA ALA A 144 7.35 -18.75 -18.02
C ALA A 144 7.12 -20.20 -17.56
N GLN A 145 7.98 -21.12 -18.02
CA GLN A 145 8.10 -22.44 -17.39
C GLN A 145 8.52 -22.25 -15.94
N ASP A 146 8.00 -23.08 -15.04
CA ASP A 146 8.34 -23.06 -13.62
C ASP A 146 9.86 -23.07 -13.47
N ARG A 147 10.40 -21.95 -12.98
CA ARG A 147 11.80 -21.91 -12.56
C ARG A 147 11.88 -22.76 -11.31
N ASP A 148 12.84 -23.68 -11.31
CA ASP A 148 13.21 -24.46 -10.15
C ASP A 148 13.54 -23.50 -8.98
N ASP A 149 12.65 -23.44 -7.99
CA ASP A 149 12.76 -22.57 -6.80
C ASP A 149 13.98 -22.95 -5.93
N THR A 150 14.73 -24.01 -6.27
CA THR A 150 16.05 -24.32 -5.69
C THR A 150 17.21 -23.52 -6.30
N ALA A 151 16.94 -22.60 -7.24
CA ALA A 151 17.90 -21.65 -7.80
C ALA A 151 18.58 -20.82 -6.68
N ARG A 152 19.72 -21.33 -6.22
CA ARG A 152 20.47 -20.85 -5.06
C ARG A 152 20.86 -19.38 -5.24
N ARG A 153 20.12 -18.50 -4.55
CA ARG A 153 20.27 -17.05 -4.51
C ARG A 153 21.74 -16.64 -4.55
N ASP A 154 22.11 -15.83 -5.54
CA ASP A 154 23.51 -15.46 -5.76
C ASP A 154 24.01 -14.61 -4.58
N PRO A 155 24.98 -15.10 -3.78
CA PRO A 155 25.54 -14.32 -2.68
C PRO A 155 26.23 -13.03 -3.15
N HIS A 156 26.62 -12.94 -4.43
CA HIS A 156 27.21 -11.73 -4.99
C HIS A 156 26.15 -10.64 -5.26
N GLU A 157 24.89 -10.99 -5.57
CA GLU A 157 23.81 -10.00 -5.73
C GLU A 157 23.44 -9.36 -4.39
N ASP A 158 23.35 -10.17 -3.32
CA ASP A 158 23.11 -9.67 -1.96
C ASP A 158 24.26 -8.76 -1.49
N LEU A 159 25.52 -9.16 -1.75
CA LEU A 159 26.69 -8.35 -1.42
C LEU A 159 26.71 -7.03 -2.21
N TRP A 160 26.50 -7.09 -3.54
CA TRP A 160 26.45 -5.93 -4.42
C TRP A 160 25.33 -4.95 -4.05
N THR A 161 24.16 -5.46 -3.68
CA THR A 161 23.04 -4.61 -3.28
C THR A 161 23.29 -3.93 -1.94
N GLU A 162 23.87 -4.60 -0.94
CA GLU A 162 24.25 -3.97 0.34
C GLU A 162 25.42 -2.97 0.16
N ASP A 163 26.38 -3.25 -0.74
CA ASP A 163 27.51 -2.36 -1.08
C ASP A 163 27.10 -1.10 -1.85
N CYS A 164 25.93 -1.08 -2.49
CA CYS A 164 25.40 0.09 -3.19
C CYS A 164 24.23 0.76 -2.45
N TYR A 165 23.39 -0.01 -1.78
CA TYR A 165 22.09 0.38 -1.25
C TYR A 165 21.78 -0.44 0.02
N PRO A 166 22.37 -0.09 1.17
CA PRO A 166 22.24 -0.87 2.39
C PRO A 166 20.80 -0.89 2.92
N SER A 167 20.42 -2.05 3.46
CA SER A 167 19.12 -2.31 4.10
C SER A 167 18.83 -1.38 5.29
N ALA A 168 17.53 -1.17 5.57
CA ALA A 168 17.07 -0.54 6.80
C ALA A 168 17.51 -1.31 8.07
N GLU A 169 17.81 -2.62 7.99
CA GLU A 169 18.41 -3.39 9.09
C GLU A 169 19.79 -2.85 9.48
N SER A 170 20.62 -2.51 8.49
CA SER A 170 21.94 -1.92 8.71
C SER A 170 21.83 -0.54 9.38
N CYS A 171 20.74 0.18 9.11
CA CYS A 171 20.39 1.42 9.79
C CYS A 171 19.85 1.19 11.22
N ARG A 172 19.05 0.14 11.43
CA ARG A 172 18.39 -0.22 12.71
C ARG A 172 19.38 -0.39 13.85
N ALA A 173 20.57 -0.93 13.56
CA ALA A 173 21.61 -1.15 14.55
C ALA A 173 21.99 0.14 15.32
N CYS A 174 22.02 1.29 14.63
CA CYS A 174 22.23 2.60 15.26
C CYS A 174 20.92 3.34 15.56
N HIS A 175 19.87 3.12 14.76
CA HIS A 175 18.63 3.91 14.77
C HIS A 175 17.38 3.04 15.04
N PRO A 176 17.31 2.35 16.20
CA PRO A 176 16.23 1.38 16.46
C PRO A 176 14.86 2.05 16.56
N VAL A 177 14.78 3.25 17.14
CA VAL A 177 13.50 3.98 17.32
C VAL A 177 12.90 4.38 15.97
N GLN A 178 13.73 4.89 15.05
CA GLN A 178 13.30 5.32 13.72
C GLN A 178 12.91 4.11 12.86
N TYR A 179 13.66 3.00 12.95
CA TYR A 179 13.29 1.74 12.30
C TYR A 179 11.94 1.22 12.81
N GLU A 180 11.72 1.16 14.12
CA GLU A 180 10.48 0.63 14.72
C GLU A 180 9.25 1.50 14.42
N GLN A 181 9.44 2.79 14.13
CA GLN A 181 8.39 3.65 13.58
C GLN A 181 8.18 3.39 12.08
N TRP A 182 9.26 3.29 11.31
CA TRP A 182 9.25 3.12 9.85
C TRP A 182 8.71 1.77 9.37
N ARG A 183 9.08 0.65 10.01
CA ARG A 183 8.78 -0.73 9.56
C ARG A 183 7.30 -1.05 9.33
N ALA A 184 6.40 -0.28 9.96
CA ALA A 184 4.94 -0.40 9.87
C ALA A 184 4.26 0.80 9.18
N SER A 185 5.06 1.72 8.62
CA SER A 185 4.60 2.90 7.88
C SER A 185 4.09 2.55 6.49
N GLY A 186 3.35 3.48 5.87
CA GLY A 186 2.97 3.37 4.45
C GLY A 186 4.18 3.35 3.50
N HIS A 187 5.31 3.94 3.91
CA HIS A 187 6.56 3.96 3.14
C HIS A 187 7.23 2.58 3.09
N ALA A 188 7.33 1.90 4.25
CA ALA A 188 7.81 0.52 4.33
C ALA A 188 6.89 -0.48 3.62
N TYR A 189 5.59 -0.19 3.58
CA TYR A 189 4.57 -1.03 2.93
C TYR A 189 4.54 -0.88 1.40
N ALA A 190 5.11 0.19 0.84
CA ALA A 190 4.80 0.68 -0.50
C ALA A 190 4.99 -0.35 -1.62
N THR A 191 6.03 -1.17 -1.55
CA THR A 191 6.34 -2.24 -2.53
C THR A 191 5.69 -3.59 -2.19
N VAL A 192 5.56 -3.94 -0.90
CA VAL A 192 4.99 -5.23 -0.45
C VAL A 192 3.46 -5.24 -0.33
N SER A 193 2.80 -4.15 -0.72
CA SER A 193 1.34 -4.07 -0.80
C SER A 193 0.79 -4.99 -1.90
N PRO A 194 -0.09 -5.97 -1.59
CA PRO A 194 -0.72 -6.81 -2.61
C PRO A 194 -1.57 -6.00 -3.59
N MET A 195 -2.22 -4.93 -3.11
CA MET A 195 -2.96 -4.01 -3.97
C MET A 195 -2.06 -3.30 -4.98
N TYR A 196 -0.88 -2.85 -4.53
CA TYR A 196 0.08 -2.21 -5.42
C TYR A 196 0.52 -3.17 -6.53
N ASN A 197 0.93 -4.38 -6.16
CA ASN A 197 1.43 -5.37 -7.12
C ASN A 197 0.35 -5.76 -8.13
N ARG A 198 -0.89 -6.06 -7.71
CA ARG A 198 -1.97 -6.39 -8.66
C ARG A 198 -2.38 -5.20 -9.52
N PHE A 199 -2.38 -3.98 -8.98
CA PHE A 199 -2.70 -2.79 -9.77
C PHE A 199 -1.60 -2.44 -10.79
N GLU A 200 -0.32 -2.58 -10.44
CA GLU A 200 0.80 -2.36 -11.36
C GLU A 200 0.78 -3.37 -12.51
N GLN A 201 0.51 -4.64 -12.20
CA GLN A 201 0.29 -5.70 -13.19
C GLN A 201 -0.87 -5.35 -14.13
N ALA A 202 -2.06 -5.08 -13.59
CA ALA A 202 -3.23 -4.75 -14.39
C ALA A 202 -3.02 -3.48 -15.25
N MET A 203 -2.36 -2.45 -14.74
CA MET A 203 -1.99 -1.27 -15.53
C MET A 203 -0.94 -1.58 -16.60
N THR A 204 -0.02 -2.52 -16.35
CA THR A 204 0.95 -2.97 -17.34
C THR A 204 0.28 -3.77 -18.46
N GLU A 205 -0.58 -4.71 -18.11
CA GLU A 205 -1.39 -5.53 -19.02
C GLU A 205 -2.29 -4.63 -19.90
N LEU A 206 -3.10 -3.76 -19.29
CA LEU A 206 -4.08 -2.91 -19.98
C LEU A 206 -3.48 -1.77 -20.82
N THR A 207 -2.17 -1.52 -20.70
CA THR A 207 -1.47 -0.45 -21.44
C THR A 207 -0.31 -0.96 -22.29
N GLU A 208 -0.20 -2.28 -22.50
CA GLU A 208 0.89 -2.94 -23.22
C GLU A 208 2.29 -2.49 -22.73
N GLY A 209 2.41 -2.29 -21.41
CA GLY A 209 3.62 -1.83 -20.74
C GLY A 209 3.96 -0.34 -20.93
N THR A 210 3.15 0.45 -21.63
CA THR A 210 3.42 1.87 -21.91
C THR A 210 3.39 2.77 -20.69
N VAL A 211 2.76 2.33 -19.58
CA VAL A 211 2.92 2.93 -18.24
C VAL A 211 4.40 2.99 -17.78
N GLY A 212 5.26 2.12 -18.29
CA GLY A 212 6.71 2.12 -18.06
C GLY A 212 7.08 2.00 -16.58
N SER A 213 8.16 2.67 -16.16
CA SER A 213 8.64 2.65 -14.77
C SER A 213 7.89 3.57 -13.80
N PHE A 214 6.76 4.16 -14.19
CA PHE A 214 6.08 5.20 -13.42
C PHE A 214 5.79 4.79 -11.97
N CYS A 215 5.22 3.60 -11.77
CA CYS A 215 4.82 3.09 -10.46
C CYS A 215 6.01 2.90 -9.50
N ASN A 216 7.06 2.21 -9.97
CA ASN A 216 8.22 1.85 -9.17
C ASN A 216 9.04 3.08 -8.70
N ARG A 217 9.01 4.21 -9.41
CA ARG A 217 9.74 5.43 -9.01
C ARG A 217 9.35 5.92 -7.61
N CYS A 218 8.06 5.85 -7.28
CA CYS A 218 7.54 6.25 -5.98
C CYS A 218 7.48 5.07 -4.99
N HIS A 219 7.03 3.89 -5.42
CA HIS A 219 6.78 2.76 -4.52
C HIS A 219 8.04 1.98 -4.17
N SER A 220 8.91 1.76 -5.16
CA SER A 220 10.15 0.98 -5.05
C SER A 220 11.37 1.75 -5.60
N PRO A 221 11.77 2.88 -4.98
CA PRO A 221 12.80 3.75 -5.54
C PRO A 221 14.13 3.02 -5.78
N VAL A 222 14.50 2.08 -4.90
CA VAL A 222 15.74 1.30 -5.01
C VAL A 222 15.70 0.28 -6.16
N GLN A 223 14.56 -0.38 -6.41
CA GLN A 223 14.38 -1.24 -7.59
C GLN A 223 14.62 -0.48 -8.89
N THR A 224 14.18 0.78 -8.93
CA THR A 224 14.42 1.69 -10.08
C THR A 224 15.90 1.99 -10.27
N GLN A 225 16.68 2.21 -9.20
CA GLN A 225 18.13 2.45 -9.31
C GLN A 225 18.90 1.20 -9.72
N LEU A 226 18.51 0.04 -9.18
CA LEU A 226 19.08 -1.28 -9.50
C LEU A 226 18.69 -1.77 -10.90
N LYS A 227 17.76 -1.10 -11.58
CA LYS A 227 17.21 -1.49 -12.90
C LYS A 227 16.59 -2.88 -12.92
N ILE A 228 16.16 -3.39 -11.76
CA ILE A 228 15.48 -4.68 -11.64
C ILE A 228 14.17 -4.61 -12.45
N PRO A 229 13.88 -5.60 -13.34
CA PRO A 229 12.67 -5.61 -14.15
C PRO A 229 11.39 -5.48 -13.32
N ARG A 230 10.36 -4.86 -13.90
CA ARG A 230 9.04 -4.71 -13.25
C ARG A 230 8.31 -6.05 -13.12
N SER A 231 8.55 -6.96 -14.06
CA SER A 231 8.09 -8.35 -14.04
C SER A 231 8.81 -9.22 -13.00
N ALA A 232 9.87 -8.74 -12.34
CA ALA A 232 10.50 -9.46 -11.26
C ALA A 232 9.57 -9.48 -10.05
N SER A 233 9.32 -10.67 -9.51
CA SER A 233 8.49 -10.87 -8.33
C SER A 233 9.11 -10.18 -7.11
N VAL A 234 8.29 -9.39 -6.41
CA VAL A 234 8.66 -8.74 -5.15
C VAL A 234 9.08 -9.75 -4.07
N LEU A 235 8.58 -10.98 -4.12
CA LEU A 235 8.89 -12.03 -3.15
C LEU A 235 10.34 -12.51 -3.23
N ASP A 236 10.91 -12.43 -4.44
CA ASP A 236 12.25 -12.93 -4.75
C ASP A 236 13.27 -11.78 -4.83
N ALA A 237 12.81 -10.53 -4.68
CA ALA A 237 13.63 -9.34 -4.73
C ALA A 237 14.53 -9.18 -3.49
N PRO A 238 15.71 -8.52 -3.64
CA PRO A 238 16.60 -8.19 -2.53
C PRO A 238 15.89 -7.47 -1.38
N PRO A 239 16.33 -7.64 -0.10
CA PRO A 239 15.65 -7.07 1.06
C PRO A 239 15.37 -5.57 0.90
N VAL A 240 16.36 -4.78 0.50
CA VAL A 240 16.24 -3.32 0.29
C VAL A 240 15.17 -2.91 -0.75
N VAL A 241 14.79 -3.81 -1.68
CA VAL A 241 13.68 -3.59 -2.62
C VAL A 241 12.33 -3.87 -1.93
N ARG A 242 12.23 -4.95 -1.15
CA ARG A 242 11.03 -5.28 -0.36
C ARG A 242 10.72 -4.23 0.71
N GLU A 243 11.73 -3.50 1.18
CA GLU A 243 11.57 -2.36 2.08
C GLU A 243 10.83 -1.15 1.46
N GLY A 244 10.63 -1.11 0.14
CA GLY A 244 9.93 -0.03 -0.55
C GLY A 244 10.61 1.33 -0.41
N VAL A 245 9.94 2.29 0.24
CA VAL A 245 10.54 3.60 0.55
C VAL A 245 11.35 3.48 1.85
N THR A 246 12.51 2.85 1.73
CA THR A 246 13.51 2.64 2.80
C THR A 246 14.26 3.91 3.21
N CYS A 247 15.06 3.83 4.28
CA CYS A 247 15.84 4.93 4.86
C CYS A 247 16.66 5.69 3.80
N ILE A 248 17.42 4.98 2.96
CA ILE A 248 18.27 5.57 1.93
C ILE A 248 17.47 6.27 0.82
N ALA A 249 16.21 5.91 0.59
CA ALA A 249 15.34 6.56 -0.40
C ALA A 249 14.99 8.02 -0.04
N CYS A 250 15.25 8.44 1.21
CA CYS A 250 15.17 9.83 1.65
C CYS A 250 16.54 10.37 2.11
N HIS A 251 17.35 9.55 2.79
CA HIS A 251 18.62 9.97 3.39
C HIS A 251 19.85 9.84 2.48
N ARG A 252 19.69 9.39 1.23
CA ARG A 252 20.74 9.41 0.20
C ARG A 252 20.33 10.14 -1.06
N ILE A 253 19.59 11.23 -0.90
CA ILE A 253 19.34 12.21 -1.95
C ILE A 253 20.20 13.45 -1.66
N ASN A 254 20.94 13.92 -2.67
CA ASN A 254 21.81 15.10 -2.61
C ASN A 254 21.32 16.27 -3.49
N GLU A 255 20.28 16.06 -4.30
CA GLU A 255 19.74 16.99 -5.29
C GLU A 255 18.26 17.32 -5.03
N HIS A 256 17.83 18.52 -5.40
CA HIS A 256 16.45 18.96 -5.19
C HIS A 256 15.62 18.78 -6.48
N TYR A 257 14.88 17.67 -6.57
CA TYR A 257 14.11 17.27 -7.76
C TYR A 257 12.74 17.96 -7.96
N TRP A 258 12.17 18.55 -6.90
CA TRP A 258 10.85 19.18 -6.92
C TRP A 258 9.74 18.25 -7.47
N ARG A 259 8.93 18.72 -8.44
CA ARG A 259 7.85 17.92 -9.08
C ARG A 259 8.42 17.04 -10.21
N SER A 260 8.91 15.86 -9.85
CA SER A 260 9.59 14.95 -10.79
C SER A 260 8.84 13.65 -11.12
N ASN A 261 7.59 13.47 -10.67
CA ASN A 261 6.82 12.23 -10.87
C ASN A 261 7.58 10.97 -10.39
N GLY A 262 8.12 11.06 -9.18
CA GLY A 262 8.97 10.05 -8.54
C GLY A 262 10.41 9.97 -9.04
N ASP A 263 10.74 10.60 -10.17
CA ASP A 263 12.09 10.49 -10.76
C ASP A 263 13.12 11.23 -9.89
N ARG A 264 14.06 10.49 -9.32
CA ARG A 264 15.09 10.98 -8.40
C ARG A 264 16.23 9.97 -8.28
N ARG A 265 17.46 10.46 -8.18
CA ARG A 265 18.63 9.61 -7.94
C ARG A 265 18.78 9.32 -6.45
N ILE A 266 19.09 8.08 -6.12
CA ILE A 266 19.67 7.71 -4.81
C ILE A 266 21.18 7.61 -5.01
N VAL A 267 21.96 8.27 -4.17
CA VAL A 267 23.42 8.20 -4.19
C VAL A 267 23.85 6.80 -3.74
N PRO A 268 24.54 6.02 -4.59
CA PRO A 268 25.00 4.68 -4.22
C PRO A 268 26.19 4.73 -3.25
N GLY A 269 26.36 3.66 -2.49
CA GLY A 269 27.52 3.35 -1.65
C GLY A 269 27.17 2.41 -0.50
N ASN A 270 28.16 1.86 0.18
CA ASN A 270 27.95 0.93 1.29
C ASN A 270 27.60 1.69 2.59
N ILE A 271 27.52 1.01 3.73
CA ILE A 271 27.19 1.62 5.04
C ILE A 271 28.09 2.81 5.41
N HIS A 272 29.35 2.86 4.94
CA HIS A 272 30.29 3.94 5.24
C HIS A 272 30.06 5.23 4.42
N ALA A 273 29.28 5.15 3.34
CA ALA A 273 29.00 6.29 2.48
C ALA A 273 28.18 7.40 3.19
N PRO A 274 28.34 8.69 2.81
CA PRO A 274 27.65 9.81 3.45
C PRO A 274 26.12 9.67 3.46
N VAL A 275 25.51 10.07 4.58
CA VAL A 275 24.05 10.20 4.72
C VAL A 275 23.64 11.66 4.89
N TYR A 276 22.47 12.00 4.38
CA TYR A 276 21.93 13.36 4.35
C TYR A 276 20.81 13.53 5.37
N GLY A 277 20.76 14.68 6.04
CA GLY A 277 19.80 14.96 7.11
C GLY A 277 19.46 16.43 7.25
N GLY A 278 18.41 16.74 8.02
CA GLY A 278 18.01 18.12 8.34
C GLY A 278 18.96 18.88 9.28
N ARG A 279 20.12 18.31 9.63
CA ARG A 279 21.21 18.91 10.43
C ARG A 279 22.57 18.41 9.90
N GLY A 280 23.64 19.12 10.22
CA GLY A 280 25.01 18.67 9.90
C GLY A 280 25.48 17.51 10.80
N GLY A 281 26.45 16.73 10.32
CA GLY A 281 26.97 15.53 10.99
C GLY A 281 27.96 15.77 12.12
N ALA A 282 27.69 16.68 13.06
CA ALA A 282 28.54 16.90 14.23
C ALA A 282 28.71 15.61 15.05
N GLY A 283 27.61 15.02 15.53
CA GLY A 283 27.63 13.75 16.27
C GLY A 283 28.25 12.57 15.51
N VAL A 284 28.31 12.61 14.17
CA VAL A 284 29.00 11.59 13.37
C VAL A 284 30.52 11.74 13.52
N ARG A 285 31.03 12.97 13.46
CA ARG A 285 32.46 13.25 13.73
C ARG A 285 32.82 12.92 15.17
N ASP A 286 31.93 13.24 16.12
CA ASP A 286 32.15 12.95 17.53
C ASP A 286 32.20 11.44 17.80
N ALA A 287 31.37 10.64 17.12
CA ALA A 287 31.41 9.19 17.17
C ALA A 287 32.72 8.63 16.57
N ILE A 288 33.11 9.10 15.38
CA ILE A 288 34.33 8.66 14.69
C ILE A 288 35.59 9.02 15.50
N ALA A 289 35.63 10.20 16.12
CA ALA A 289 36.73 10.61 17.01
C ALA A 289 36.89 9.72 18.26
N ASN A 290 35.86 8.92 18.59
CA ASN A 290 35.85 7.98 19.72
C ASN A 290 35.66 6.53 19.26
N ALA A 291 35.98 6.20 18.00
CA ALA A 291 35.68 4.91 17.38
C ALA A 291 36.18 3.69 18.18
N ASP A 292 37.41 3.73 18.72
CA ASP A 292 38.00 2.63 19.49
C ASP A 292 37.26 2.35 20.81
N ALA A 293 36.76 3.41 21.46
CA ALA A 293 36.00 3.32 22.70
C ALA A 293 34.56 2.86 22.44
N LEU A 294 33.98 3.29 21.32
CA LEU A 294 32.62 2.97 20.87
C LEU A 294 32.52 1.68 20.03
N LYS A 295 33.65 1.02 19.76
CA LYS A 295 33.78 -0.17 18.91
C LYS A 295 33.13 0.01 17.53
N LEU A 296 33.48 1.10 16.86
CA LEU A 296 32.98 1.42 15.52
C LEU A 296 33.93 0.94 14.44
N LYS A 297 33.37 0.42 13.35
CA LYS A 297 34.09 0.12 12.10
C LYS A 297 33.98 1.31 11.16
N LEU A 298 35.12 1.81 10.70
CA LEU A 298 35.26 2.96 9.81
C LEU A 298 35.55 2.54 8.36
N SER A 299 36.01 1.31 8.13
CA SER A 299 36.30 0.77 6.79
C SER A 299 35.73 -0.65 6.63
N PRO A 300 35.39 -1.10 5.39
CA PRO A 300 34.99 -2.49 5.12
C PRO A 300 36.04 -3.54 5.54
N GLN A 301 37.31 -3.14 5.59
CA GLN A 301 38.45 -3.98 5.96
C GLN A 301 38.58 -4.21 7.48
N ASP A 302 37.78 -3.53 8.30
CA ASP A 302 37.85 -3.63 9.76
C ASP A 302 37.27 -4.98 10.24
N SER A 303 38.12 -6.00 10.34
CA SER A 303 37.73 -7.38 10.67
C SER A 303 37.38 -7.59 12.16
N GLY A 304 37.83 -6.71 13.06
CA GLY A 304 37.59 -6.81 14.50
C GLY A 304 36.10 -6.73 14.92
N PRO A 305 35.77 -7.05 16.18
CA PRO A 305 34.40 -6.90 16.69
C PRO A 305 34.01 -5.41 16.78
N GLY A 306 32.88 -5.05 16.17
CA GLY A 306 32.40 -3.67 16.18
C GLY A 306 31.24 -3.42 15.23
N GLN A 307 30.68 -2.20 15.30
CA GLN A 307 29.49 -1.76 14.58
C GLN A 307 29.88 -0.78 13.45
N ALA A 308 29.48 -1.07 12.21
CA ALA A 308 29.79 -0.20 11.08
C ALA A 308 29.00 1.11 11.13
N ILE A 309 29.65 2.21 10.73
CA ILE A 309 29.06 3.56 10.74
C ILE A 309 29.30 4.31 9.43
N HIS A 310 28.33 5.13 9.04
CA HIS A 310 28.48 6.10 7.95
C HIS A 310 29.50 7.19 8.30
N LEU A 311 30.46 7.46 7.42
CA LEU A 311 31.59 8.34 7.76
C LEU A 311 31.24 9.83 7.79
N GLN A 312 30.09 10.23 7.23
CA GLN A 312 29.68 11.64 7.19
C GLN A 312 28.16 11.79 7.30
N GLY A 313 27.72 12.71 8.17
CA GLY A 313 26.38 13.30 8.11
C GLY A 313 26.42 14.65 7.40
N ARG A 314 25.64 14.82 6.34
CA ARG A 314 25.59 16.03 5.51
C ARG A 314 24.25 16.76 5.69
N PHE A 315 24.29 18.08 5.79
CA PHE A 315 23.06 18.88 5.82
C PHE A 315 22.40 18.89 4.43
N PHE A 316 21.10 18.64 4.36
CA PHE A 316 20.32 18.72 3.14
C PHE A 316 19.00 19.46 3.39
N LYS A 317 18.90 20.68 2.83
CA LYS A 317 17.80 21.62 3.09
C LYS A 317 16.40 21.05 2.79
N PRO A 318 16.15 20.28 1.71
CA PRO A 318 14.83 19.69 1.47
C PRO A 318 14.32 18.78 2.59
N LEU A 319 15.19 18.17 3.42
CA LEU A 319 14.75 17.38 4.58
C LEU A 319 14.23 18.23 5.74
N THR A 320 14.35 19.57 5.69
CA THR A 320 13.81 20.48 6.73
C THR A 320 12.47 21.13 6.36
N ASN A 321 11.91 20.86 5.17
CA ASN A 321 10.65 21.46 4.69
C ASN A 321 9.89 20.49 3.77
N SER A 322 8.68 20.86 3.33
CA SER A 322 7.82 20.00 2.51
C SER A 322 8.43 19.56 1.17
N ASP A 323 9.54 20.15 0.73
CA ASP A 323 10.14 20.00 -0.60
C ASP A 323 10.55 18.53 -0.88
N VAL A 324 11.06 17.81 0.13
CA VAL A 324 11.43 16.38 -0.03
C VAL A 324 10.25 15.47 -0.39
N CYS A 325 9.04 15.83 0.06
CA CYS A 325 7.82 15.06 -0.20
C CYS A 325 7.30 15.23 -1.64
N VAL A 326 7.64 16.32 -2.31
CA VAL A 326 7.00 16.75 -3.57
C VAL A 326 7.23 15.77 -4.72
N SER A 327 8.40 15.12 -4.76
CA SER A 327 8.71 14.13 -5.80
C SER A 327 7.69 12.98 -5.88
N CYS A 328 7.17 12.52 -4.74
CA CYS A 328 6.20 11.42 -4.67
C CYS A 328 4.75 11.87 -4.36
N HIS A 329 4.55 13.02 -3.69
CA HIS A 329 3.22 13.53 -3.31
C HIS A 329 2.73 14.71 -4.19
N GLN A 330 3.22 14.74 -5.43
CA GLN A 330 2.70 15.59 -6.50
C GLN A 330 3.01 14.93 -7.85
N VAL A 331 2.22 13.94 -8.26
CA VAL A 331 2.51 13.15 -9.47
C VAL A 331 1.39 13.19 -10.50
N ALA A 332 1.78 13.29 -11.75
CA ALA A 332 0.90 13.17 -12.90
C ALA A 332 1.38 12.03 -13.81
N VAL A 333 0.48 11.08 -14.11
CA VAL A 333 0.73 10.01 -15.09
C VAL A 333 0.43 10.54 -16.49
N HIS A 334 1.09 10.01 -17.52
CA HIS A 334 0.70 10.26 -18.90
C HIS A 334 -0.73 9.77 -19.16
N PRO A 335 -1.56 10.50 -19.94
CA PRO A 335 -1.22 11.66 -20.77
C PRO A 335 -1.06 13.02 -20.05
N GLY A 336 -1.31 13.07 -18.74
CA GLY A 336 -1.17 14.26 -17.89
C GLY A 336 -2.18 14.30 -16.75
N ILE A 337 -2.68 13.14 -16.30
CA ILE A 337 -3.70 13.00 -15.26
C ILE A 337 -3.01 13.17 -13.91
N TRP A 338 -3.42 14.17 -13.13
CA TRP A 338 -2.86 14.44 -11.80
C TRP A 338 -3.46 13.48 -10.77
N LEU A 339 -2.84 12.29 -10.64
CA LEU A 339 -3.30 11.23 -9.74
C LEU A 339 -3.17 11.61 -8.26
N GLU A 340 -2.06 12.27 -7.92
CA GLU A 340 -1.70 12.71 -6.57
C GLU A 340 -1.37 14.20 -6.57
N VAL A 341 -2.06 14.95 -5.72
CA VAL A 341 -2.14 16.42 -5.70
C VAL A 341 -2.00 17.04 -4.31
N VAL A 342 -1.67 16.25 -3.28
CA VAL A 342 -1.49 16.71 -1.88
C VAL A 342 -0.67 17.99 -1.81
N HIS A 343 0.49 18.06 -2.48
CA HIS A 343 1.35 19.23 -2.37
C HIS A 343 0.71 20.50 -2.94
N ALA A 344 0.01 20.44 -4.08
CA ALA A 344 -0.70 21.59 -4.63
C ALA A 344 -1.83 22.06 -3.70
N GLN A 345 -2.60 21.13 -3.12
CA GLN A 345 -3.62 21.46 -2.12
C GLN A 345 -3.01 22.11 -0.88
N TYR A 346 -1.95 21.53 -0.33
CA TYR A 346 -1.19 22.07 0.80
C TYR A 346 -0.66 23.49 0.53
N ARG A 347 -0.08 23.72 -0.66
CA ARG A 347 0.45 25.03 -1.07
C ARG A 347 -0.62 26.11 -1.19
N ALA A 348 -1.87 25.73 -1.49
CA ALA A 348 -3.02 26.64 -1.48
C ALA A 348 -3.61 26.84 -0.07
N GLY A 349 -3.48 25.83 0.80
CA GLY A 349 -4.06 25.77 2.14
C GLY A 349 -3.46 26.74 3.16
N PRO A 350 -4.18 27.03 4.28
CA PRO A 350 -3.69 27.92 5.33
C PRO A 350 -2.39 27.48 6.01
N ALA A 351 -2.13 26.17 6.12
CA ALA A 351 -0.92 25.63 6.77
C ALA A 351 0.37 26.11 6.07
N SER A 352 0.44 26.02 4.74
CA SER A 352 1.62 26.48 3.99
C SER A 352 1.83 28.00 4.13
N LYS A 353 0.76 28.79 4.29
CA LYS A 353 0.84 30.25 4.48
C LYS A 353 1.41 30.63 5.85
N ARG A 354 1.25 29.78 6.87
CA ARG A 354 1.86 29.94 8.20
C ARG A 354 3.22 29.24 8.33
N GLY A 355 3.74 28.63 7.27
CA GLY A 355 5.02 27.91 7.31
C GLY A 355 4.99 26.55 8.01
N VAL A 356 3.81 26.01 8.31
CA VAL A 356 3.65 24.65 8.85
C VAL A 356 3.96 23.66 7.74
N SER A 357 4.97 22.82 7.91
CA SER A 357 5.43 21.85 6.91
C SER A 357 4.66 20.54 6.93
N CYS A 358 4.82 19.72 5.89
CA CYS A 358 4.29 18.36 5.88
C CYS A 358 4.80 17.54 7.08
N GLN A 359 6.08 17.71 7.44
CA GLN A 359 6.70 17.01 8.56
C GLN A 359 6.10 17.38 9.92
N ASP A 360 5.57 18.59 10.09
CA ASP A 360 5.01 19.01 11.39
C ASP A 360 3.73 18.24 11.74
N CYS A 361 2.92 17.87 10.75
CA CYS A 361 1.71 17.06 10.94
C CYS A 361 1.95 15.55 10.73
N HIS A 362 2.75 15.17 9.73
CA HIS A 362 2.93 13.75 9.34
C HIS A 362 4.12 13.07 10.02
N MET A 363 5.08 13.83 10.56
CA MET A 363 6.23 13.32 11.32
C MET A 363 6.30 13.94 12.73
N GLY A 364 5.24 14.61 13.18
CA GLY A 364 5.12 15.20 14.51
C GLY A 364 4.84 14.17 15.60
N ALA A 365 4.78 14.63 16.86
CA ALA A 365 4.47 13.81 18.03
C ALA A 365 2.98 13.40 18.10
N VAL A 366 2.09 14.15 17.45
CA VAL A 366 0.64 13.93 17.47
C VAL A 366 0.15 13.63 16.05
N PRO A 367 -0.55 12.50 15.81
CA PRO A 367 -1.01 12.13 14.47
C PRO A 367 -1.83 13.24 13.80
N GLY A 368 -1.34 13.71 12.64
CA GLY A 368 -2.02 14.69 11.79
C GLY A 368 -2.06 16.13 12.33
N LYS A 369 -1.38 16.46 13.44
CA LYS A 369 -1.44 17.79 14.06
C LYS A 369 -0.05 18.41 14.26
N PRO A 370 0.15 19.72 14.01
CA PRO A 370 1.44 20.39 14.14
C PRO A 370 1.79 20.73 15.60
N HIS A 371 1.61 19.79 16.51
CA HIS A 371 1.80 19.96 17.96
C HIS A 371 3.24 19.67 18.40
N GLY A 372 4.22 19.97 17.54
CA GLY A 372 5.64 19.73 17.78
C GLY A 372 6.05 18.25 17.70
N TYR A 373 7.17 17.95 18.36
CA TYR A 373 7.92 16.70 18.18
C TYR A 373 8.37 16.12 19.53
N GLN A 374 8.62 14.82 19.56
CA GLN A 374 9.32 14.19 20.68
C GLN A 374 10.77 14.66 20.71
N THR A 375 11.39 14.63 21.90
CA THR A 375 12.79 15.00 22.11
C THR A 375 13.55 13.82 22.69
N ASP A 376 14.47 13.28 21.92
CA ASP A 376 15.16 12.05 22.24
C ASP A 376 16.53 11.96 21.54
N PHE A 377 17.30 10.93 21.86
CA PHE A 377 18.56 10.62 21.19
C PHE A 377 18.32 10.20 19.74
N VAL A 378 19.27 10.51 18.85
CA VAL A 378 19.16 10.15 17.43
C VAL A 378 19.65 8.72 17.19
N ALA A 379 20.63 8.26 17.96
CA ALA A 379 21.26 6.97 17.79
C ALA A 379 21.55 6.28 19.13
N HIS A 380 21.67 4.96 19.09
CA HIS A 380 22.22 4.11 20.13
C HIS A 380 23.48 3.42 19.59
N LEU A 381 24.55 3.36 20.36
CA LEU A 381 25.80 2.68 20.02
C LEU A 381 26.13 1.69 21.13
N GLY A 382 26.22 0.39 20.80
CA GLY A 382 26.30 -0.67 21.82
C GLY A 382 25.16 -0.60 22.84
N ASP A 383 23.92 -0.47 22.34
CA ASP A 383 22.65 -0.27 23.05
C ASP A 383 22.52 1.01 23.91
N LYS A 384 23.62 1.74 24.13
CA LYS A 384 23.64 2.99 24.91
C LYS A 384 23.25 4.19 24.05
N PRO A 385 22.37 5.10 24.53
CA PRO A 385 22.03 6.30 23.79
C PRO A 385 23.26 7.20 23.54
N PHE A 386 23.35 7.80 22.36
CA PHE A 386 24.52 8.56 21.93
C PHE A 386 24.22 9.99 21.49
N GLY A 387 25.12 10.91 21.85
CA GLY A 387 25.03 12.35 21.56
C GLY A 387 23.94 13.07 22.36
N GLU A 388 23.60 14.29 21.96
CA GLU A 388 22.56 15.08 22.64
C GLU A 388 21.14 14.74 22.17
N LYS A 389 20.19 14.75 23.12
CA LYS A 389 18.75 14.70 22.84
C LYS A 389 18.31 15.90 22.01
N ARG A 390 17.44 15.68 21.03
CA ARG A 390 16.94 16.72 20.11
C ARG A 390 15.58 16.34 19.52
N LYS A 391 14.99 17.25 18.73
CA LYS A 391 13.82 16.98 17.87
C LYS A 391 13.99 15.63 17.17
N GLN A 392 13.13 14.68 17.50
CA GLN A 392 13.00 13.39 16.85
C GLN A 392 11.74 13.43 15.98
N SER A 393 11.93 13.35 14.66
CA SER A 393 10.82 13.21 13.72
C SER A 393 10.29 11.77 13.78
N ASN A 394 8.98 11.60 13.85
CA ASN A 394 8.34 10.29 13.83
C ASN A 394 8.35 9.71 12.40
N HIS A 395 8.87 8.49 12.24
CA HIS A 395 9.00 7.82 10.94
C HIS A 395 7.86 6.84 10.62
N MET A 396 6.74 6.88 11.35
CA MET A 396 5.54 6.13 10.99
C MET A 396 4.76 6.81 9.83
N PHE A 397 5.04 8.08 9.57
CA PHE A 397 4.41 8.92 8.54
C PHE A 397 2.88 8.90 8.65
N TRP A 398 2.36 9.67 9.61
CA TRP A 398 0.95 9.65 10.01
C TRP A 398 0.02 9.80 8.80
N GLY A 399 -0.91 8.86 8.64
CA GLY A 399 -1.79 8.77 7.47
C GLY A 399 -2.78 7.62 7.59
N PRO A 400 -3.84 7.63 6.77
CA PRO A 400 -4.98 6.71 6.89
C PRO A 400 -4.69 5.25 6.51
N GLY A 401 -3.59 4.99 5.80
CA GLY A 401 -3.31 3.68 5.18
C GLY A 401 -3.10 2.55 6.20
N PHE A 402 -3.58 1.36 5.83
CA PHE A 402 -3.45 0.09 6.55
C PHE A 402 -2.95 -1.01 5.60
N SER A 403 -2.40 -2.09 6.17
CA SER A 403 -1.92 -3.24 5.40
C SER A 403 -3.04 -4.23 5.10
N ILE A 404 -2.98 -4.87 3.92
CA ILE A 404 -3.67 -6.14 3.64
C ILE A 404 -2.68 -7.28 3.30
N ALA A 405 -1.37 -7.03 3.38
CA ALA A 405 -0.36 -8.08 3.23
C ALA A 405 -0.49 -9.14 4.34
N HIS A 406 0.06 -10.32 4.07
CA HIS A 406 0.15 -11.37 5.08
C HIS A 406 1.00 -10.88 6.28
N PRO A 407 0.61 -11.13 7.55
CA PRO A 407 1.36 -10.62 8.71
C PRO A 407 2.81 -11.13 8.80
N GLY A 408 3.15 -12.25 8.15
CA GLY A 408 4.53 -12.73 8.03
C GLY A 408 5.39 -11.93 7.04
N ILE A 409 4.75 -11.22 6.10
CA ILE A 409 5.41 -10.36 5.10
C ILE A 409 5.54 -8.93 5.61
N PHE A 410 4.53 -8.41 6.32
CA PHE A 410 4.51 -7.03 6.78
C PHE A 410 3.74 -6.87 8.09
N PRO A 411 4.22 -6.06 9.08
CA PRO A 411 5.41 -5.20 9.07
C PRO A 411 6.75 -5.94 8.92
N HIS A 412 7.77 -5.27 8.36
CA HIS A 412 9.12 -5.86 8.25
C HIS A 412 9.65 -6.21 9.64
N HIS A 413 10.07 -7.46 9.86
CA HIS A 413 10.48 -7.95 11.18
C HIS A 413 11.91 -8.54 11.13
N PRO A 414 12.85 -8.11 12.00
CA PRO A 414 14.26 -8.55 11.92
C PRO A 414 14.48 -10.07 11.98
N LYS A 415 13.61 -10.79 12.70
CA LYS A 415 13.61 -12.28 12.76
C LYS A 415 12.87 -12.97 11.60
N ALA A 416 12.00 -12.27 10.85
CA ALA A 416 11.23 -12.91 9.78
C ALA A 416 12.10 -13.41 8.61
N LYS A 417 13.34 -12.89 8.48
CA LYS A 417 14.33 -13.33 7.48
C LYS A 417 14.78 -14.80 7.60
N GLN A 418 14.41 -15.51 8.68
CA GLN A 418 14.69 -16.93 8.83
C GLN A 418 13.89 -17.81 7.87
N TYR A 419 12.78 -17.29 7.33
CA TYR A 419 11.96 -17.96 6.31
C TYR A 419 11.81 -17.06 5.07
N THR A 420 11.62 -17.65 3.89
CA THR A 420 11.39 -16.91 2.65
C THR A 420 9.99 -16.26 2.63
N PRO A 421 9.77 -15.21 1.82
CA PRO A 421 8.43 -14.66 1.63
C PRO A 421 7.40 -15.69 1.16
N ARG A 422 7.80 -16.67 0.33
CA ARG A 422 6.92 -17.75 -0.13
C ARG A 422 6.51 -18.68 1.02
N GLN A 423 7.45 -19.07 1.87
CA GLN A 423 7.17 -19.83 3.10
C GLN A 423 6.23 -19.05 4.03
N TRP A 424 6.44 -17.74 4.20
CA TRP A 424 5.53 -16.90 4.99
C TRP A 424 4.12 -16.83 4.42
N LEU A 425 3.93 -16.88 3.10
CA LEU A 425 2.60 -16.92 2.48
C LEU A 425 1.89 -18.28 2.67
N ALA A 426 2.63 -19.35 2.96
CA ALA A 426 2.08 -20.67 3.27
C ALA A 426 1.65 -20.84 4.75
N PHE A 427 2.00 -19.91 5.64
CA PHE A 427 1.64 -19.97 7.06
C PHE A 427 0.16 -19.56 7.26
N ASP A 428 -0.74 -20.49 7.61
CA ASP A 428 -2.14 -20.15 7.87
C ASP A 428 -2.37 -19.62 9.31
N TYR A 429 -2.14 -18.33 9.48
CA TYR A 429 -2.42 -17.62 10.73
C TYR A 429 -3.92 -17.55 11.08
N ARG A 430 -4.83 -17.76 10.12
CA ARG A 430 -6.29 -17.69 10.32
C ARG A 430 -6.86 -19.01 10.81
N ALA A 431 -6.33 -20.14 10.33
CA ALA A 431 -6.56 -21.45 10.94
C ALA A 431 -6.02 -21.53 12.38
N GLY A 432 -5.10 -20.63 12.75
CA GLY A 432 -4.57 -20.51 14.11
C GLY A 432 -3.25 -21.24 14.33
N TRP A 433 -2.48 -21.54 13.26
CA TRP A 433 -1.20 -22.23 13.35
C TRP A 433 -0.28 -21.62 14.42
N GLY A 434 0.39 -22.49 15.18
CA GLY A 434 1.28 -22.13 16.28
C GLY A 434 0.60 -21.65 17.57
N THR A 435 -0.73 -21.62 17.65
CA THR A 435 -1.45 -21.39 18.92
C THR A 435 -1.66 -22.69 19.68
N ASP A 436 -1.68 -22.65 21.02
CA ASP A 436 -1.95 -23.85 21.83
C ASP A 436 -3.27 -24.54 21.47
N ALA A 437 -4.31 -23.76 21.17
CA ALA A 437 -5.61 -24.30 20.78
C ALA A 437 -5.56 -25.07 19.45
N PHE A 438 -4.77 -24.60 18.47
CA PHE A 438 -4.58 -25.28 17.20
C PHE A 438 -3.65 -26.50 17.37
N GLU A 439 -2.48 -26.33 17.96
CA GLU A 439 -1.48 -27.40 18.08
C GLU A 439 -2.00 -28.58 18.92
N ASN A 440 -2.82 -28.33 19.95
CA ASN A 440 -3.48 -29.39 20.73
C ASN A 440 -4.62 -30.12 19.95
N ALA A 441 -5.07 -29.56 18.82
CA ALA A 441 -6.10 -30.13 17.95
C ALA A 441 -5.52 -30.77 16.67
N VAL A 442 -4.20 -30.67 16.44
CA VAL A 442 -3.53 -31.32 15.30
C VAL A 442 -3.62 -32.83 15.44
N THR A 443 -4.08 -33.50 14.38
CA THR A 443 -4.15 -34.96 14.31
C THR A 443 -3.07 -35.51 13.39
N ALA A 444 -2.70 -36.79 13.56
CA ALA A 444 -1.69 -37.47 12.74
C ALA A 444 -2.03 -37.56 11.24
N GLY A 445 -3.29 -37.26 10.85
CA GLY A 445 -3.70 -37.17 9.45
C GLY A 445 -3.59 -35.77 8.83
N MET A 446 -3.24 -34.75 9.62
CA MET A 446 -3.02 -33.39 9.12
C MET A 446 -1.58 -33.25 8.63
N THR A 447 -1.43 -32.80 7.38
CA THR A 447 -0.13 -32.51 6.77
C THR A 447 0.07 -31.00 6.64
N PHE A 448 1.32 -30.59 6.74
CA PHE A 448 1.75 -29.19 6.69
C PHE A 448 2.97 -29.08 5.76
N PRO A 449 3.14 -27.97 5.03
CA PRO A 449 4.29 -27.77 4.16
C PRO A 449 5.53 -27.37 4.98
N GLU A 450 6.72 -27.81 4.57
CA GLU A 450 7.99 -27.29 5.10
C GLU A 450 8.04 -25.75 4.95
N PRO A 451 8.59 -24.99 5.92
CA PRO A 451 9.19 -25.42 7.18
C PRO A 451 8.17 -25.46 8.34
N TRP A 452 6.87 -25.47 8.03
CA TRP A 452 5.78 -25.44 9.00
C TRP A 452 5.27 -26.84 9.37
N ASP A 453 6.02 -27.88 9.04
CA ASP A 453 5.75 -29.28 9.35
C ASP A 453 5.90 -29.57 10.85
N THR A 454 6.86 -28.93 11.52
CA THR A 454 7.03 -29.04 12.97
C THR A 454 6.10 -28.09 13.76
N ALA A 455 5.67 -28.53 14.95
CA ALA A 455 4.87 -27.68 15.84
C ALA A 455 5.69 -26.51 16.42
N ASP A 456 7.00 -26.70 16.60
CA ASP A 456 7.90 -25.67 17.14
C ASP A 456 8.14 -24.55 16.14
N ASP A 457 8.38 -24.85 14.86
CA ASP A 457 8.44 -23.85 13.79
C ASP A 457 7.12 -23.09 13.65
N ARG A 458 5.97 -23.78 13.71
CA ARG A 458 4.67 -23.09 13.71
C ARG A 458 4.53 -22.14 14.90
N ARG A 459 4.95 -22.54 16.10
CA ARG A 459 4.93 -21.71 17.32
C ARG A 459 5.91 -20.53 17.26
N ASP A 460 7.09 -20.70 16.68
CA ASP A 460 8.06 -19.62 16.49
C ASP A 460 7.66 -18.64 15.39
N GLY A 461 7.12 -19.16 14.27
CA GLY A 461 6.45 -18.36 13.26
C GLY A 461 5.30 -17.53 13.85
N ARG A 462 4.48 -18.15 14.72
CA ARG A 462 3.37 -17.49 15.39
C ARG A 462 3.79 -16.31 16.27
N LYS A 463 4.90 -16.40 17.01
CA LYS A 463 5.44 -15.28 17.80
C LYS A 463 5.72 -14.03 16.94
N ILE A 464 6.21 -14.23 15.70
CA ILE A 464 6.45 -13.13 14.74
C ILE A 464 5.13 -12.59 14.21
N ILE A 465 4.17 -13.47 13.87
CA ILE A 465 2.82 -13.08 13.41
C ILE A 465 2.12 -12.20 14.46
N ASP A 466 2.08 -12.63 15.73
CA ASP A 466 1.39 -11.90 16.79
C ASP A 466 2.06 -10.55 17.09
N ALA A 467 3.40 -10.49 17.07
CA ALA A 467 4.14 -9.22 17.19
C ALA A 467 3.82 -8.26 16.03
N ASN A 468 3.74 -8.77 14.80
CA ASN A 468 3.38 -7.99 13.62
C ASN A 468 1.90 -7.54 13.64
N GLN A 469 0.97 -8.38 14.12
CA GLN A 469 -0.43 -8.00 14.32
C GLN A 469 -0.59 -6.91 15.39
N ALA A 470 0.13 -7.01 16.51
CA ALA A 470 0.17 -5.97 17.54
C ALA A 470 0.68 -4.63 16.96
N LYS A 471 1.72 -4.67 16.12
CA LYS A 471 2.25 -3.48 15.44
C LYS A 471 1.27 -2.90 14.41
N LEU A 472 0.51 -3.73 13.71
CA LEU A 472 -0.58 -3.28 12.83
C LEU A 472 -1.73 -2.65 13.62
N ALA A 473 -2.04 -3.13 14.82
CA ALA A 473 -3.02 -2.50 15.70
C ALA A 473 -2.58 -1.10 16.17
N GLU A 474 -1.30 -0.92 16.51
CA GLU A 474 -0.70 0.40 16.78
C GLU A 474 -0.86 1.34 15.56
N LYS A 475 -0.48 0.86 14.36
CA LYS A 475 -0.65 1.63 13.10
C LYS A 475 -2.12 1.96 12.84
N ARG A 476 -3.06 1.05 13.09
CA ARG A 476 -4.51 1.26 12.92
C ARG A 476 -5.00 2.38 13.85
N ALA A 477 -4.62 2.35 15.13
CA ALA A 477 -4.95 3.41 16.08
C ALA A 477 -4.40 4.78 15.65
N GLY A 478 -3.13 4.84 15.20
CA GLY A 478 -2.55 6.07 14.64
C GLY A 478 -3.25 6.56 13.37
N SER A 479 -3.77 5.65 12.55
CA SER A 479 -4.49 5.97 11.31
C SER A 479 -5.87 6.57 11.59
N ILE A 480 -6.60 6.01 12.57
CA ILE A 480 -7.87 6.56 13.08
C ILE A 480 -7.62 7.94 13.68
N ALA A 481 -6.64 8.08 14.59
CA ALA A 481 -6.30 9.35 15.21
C ALA A 481 -5.89 10.44 14.20
N THR A 482 -5.18 10.07 13.12
CA THR A 482 -4.85 11.01 12.02
C THR A 482 -6.10 11.51 11.33
N MET A 483 -7.02 10.61 10.97
CA MET A 483 -8.26 10.94 10.27
C MET A 483 -9.20 11.76 11.15
N GLU A 484 -9.44 11.34 12.39
CA GLU A 484 -10.25 12.08 13.36
C GLU A 484 -9.63 13.41 13.77
N GLY A 485 -8.30 13.55 13.65
CA GLY A 485 -7.59 14.80 13.84
C GLY A 485 -7.88 15.87 12.78
N GLY A 486 -8.27 15.46 11.57
CA GLY A 486 -8.62 16.34 10.44
C GLY A 486 -10.11 16.36 10.07
N LEU A 487 -10.92 15.44 10.59
CA LEU A 487 -12.35 15.30 10.33
C LEU A 487 -13.18 15.75 11.55
N LYS A 488 -14.33 16.40 11.32
CA LYS A 488 -15.38 16.58 12.35
C LYS A 488 -16.76 16.32 11.75
N ILE A 489 -17.66 15.73 12.54
CA ILE A 489 -19.07 15.55 12.22
C ILE A 489 -19.89 16.37 13.21
N GLU A 490 -20.86 17.16 12.73
CA GLU A 490 -21.76 17.97 13.52
C GLU A 490 -23.22 17.60 13.19
N GLY A 491 -24.08 17.46 14.20
CA GLY A 491 -25.49 17.07 14.06
C GLY A 491 -25.88 15.90 14.98
N PRO A 492 -27.05 15.26 14.75
CA PRO A 492 -27.99 15.55 13.67
C PRO A 492 -28.69 16.90 13.87
N HIS A 493 -28.95 17.61 12.77
CA HIS A 493 -29.76 18.83 12.74
C HIS A 493 -31.11 18.53 12.08
N PHE A 494 -32.19 18.51 12.86
CA PHE A 494 -33.54 18.22 12.37
C PHE A 494 -34.17 19.46 11.71
N GLU A 495 -34.86 19.29 10.58
CA GLU A 495 -35.60 20.40 9.93
C GLU A 495 -36.89 20.78 10.68
N HIS A 496 -37.43 19.85 11.47
CA HIS A 496 -38.63 20.01 12.29
C HIS A 496 -38.63 19.00 13.44
N GLU A 497 -39.52 19.18 14.41
CA GLU A 497 -39.69 18.20 15.50
C GLU A 497 -40.03 16.80 14.91
N PRO A 498 -39.39 15.71 15.40
CA PRO A 498 -39.74 14.34 15.01
C PRO A 498 -41.15 13.95 15.49
N THR A 499 -41.96 13.36 14.60
CA THR A 499 -43.37 13.02 14.87
C THR A 499 -43.73 11.71 14.20
N ALA A 500 -44.52 10.87 14.88
CA ALA A 500 -44.95 9.58 14.36
C ALA A 500 -45.78 9.75 13.08
N GLY A 501 -45.52 8.91 12.07
CA GLY A 501 -46.18 8.99 10.76
C GLY A 501 -45.79 10.21 9.91
N ARG A 502 -44.77 10.98 10.32
CA ARG A 502 -44.20 12.09 9.55
C ARG A 502 -42.81 11.72 9.03
N ARG A 503 -42.56 11.98 7.75
CA ARG A 503 -41.23 11.91 7.11
C ARG A 503 -40.22 12.72 7.93
N LEU A 504 -39.14 12.10 8.40
CA LEU A 504 -38.08 12.79 9.12
C LEU A 504 -37.06 13.35 8.14
N LYS A 505 -36.76 14.64 8.26
CA LYS A 505 -35.67 15.29 7.53
C LYS A 505 -34.65 15.85 8.49
N PHE A 506 -33.38 15.56 8.23
CA PHE A 506 -32.27 16.03 9.02
C PHE A 506 -30.99 16.07 8.18
N ASN A 507 -29.94 16.65 8.75
CA ASN A 507 -28.62 16.66 8.14
C ASN A 507 -27.50 16.52 9.17
N TYR A 508 -26.32 16.14 8.67
CA TYR A 508 -25.04 16.27 9.37
C TYR A 508 -24.15 17.23 8.58
N THR A 509 -23.37 18.06 9.28
CA THR A 509 -22.29 18.84 8.65
C THR A 509 -20.97 18.12 8.87
N VAL A 510 -20.33 17.71 7.76
CA VAL A 510 -19.02 17.08 7.75
C VAL A 510 -17.99 18.16 7.44
N ARG A 511 -17.02 18.38 8.34
CA ARG A 511 -15.98 19.41 8.20
C ARG A 511 -14.61 18.80 8.03
N ASN A 512 -13.80 19.41 7.16
CA ASN A 512 -12.36 19.27 7.20
C ASN A 512 -11.81 20.32 8.17
N ILE A 513 -11.42 19.91 9.37
CA ILE A 513 -10.79 20.79 10.37
C ILE A 513 -9.26 20.88 10.19
N SER A 514 -8.70 20.18 9.20
CA SER A 514 -7.30 20.34 8.82
C SER A 514 -7.10 21.64 8.03
N GLU A 515 -5.93 22.23 8.23
CA GLU A 515 -5.47 23.43 7.53
C GLU A 515 -4.47 23.10 6.40
N GLY A 516 -4.15 21.81 6.23
CA GLY A 516 -3.19 21.30 5.25
C GLY A 516 -3.80 21.15 3.86
N HIS A 517 -4.35 19.96 3.59
CA HIS A 517 -4.87 19.55 2.28
C HIS A 517 -6.35 19.13 2.37
N ASN A 518 -6.94 18.68 1.25
CA ASN A 518 -8.35 18.30 1.20
C ASN A 518 -8.62 16.98 1.93
N LEU A 519 -9.89 16.73 2.27
CA LEU A 519 -10.38 15.53 2.95
C LEU A 519 -11.45 14.81 2.10
N PRO A 520 -11.21 13.58 1.60
CA PRO A 520 -9.88 12.97 1.47
C PRO A 520 -9.06 13.72 0.41
N THR A 521 -7.74 13.52 0.41
CA THR A 521 -6.91 13.85 -0.74
C THR A 521 -6.81 12.62 -1.66
N GLY A 522 -6.78 12.84 -2.97
CA GLY A 522 -6.70 11.76 -3.95
C GLY A 522 -5.27 11.25 -4.10
N SER A 523 -5.09 9.92 -4.00
CA SER A 523 -3.81 9.25 -4.29
C SER A 523 -3.75 8.72 -5.72
N LEU A 524 -4.90 8.26 -6.24
CA LEU A 524 -5.08 7.72 -7.60
C LEU A 524 -6.44 8.12 -8.19
N GLY A 525 -6.97 9.30 -7.84
CA GLY A 525 -8.25 9.81 -8.34
C GLY A 525 -9.50 9.05 -7.85
N ALA A 526 -9.71 7.81 -8.30
CA ALA A 526 -10.85 6.97 -7.87
C ALA A 526 -10.69 6.36 -6.45
N GLN A 527 -9.59 6.66 -5.76
CA GLN A 527 -9.21 6.12 -4.45
C GLN A 527 -8.71 7.28 -3.55
N PRO A 528 -9.01 7.31 -2.24
CA PRO A 528 -9.76 6.32 -1.44
C PRO A 528 -11.27 6.62 -1.33
N GLN A 529 -12.01 5.73 -0.66
CA GLN A 529 -13.41 5.96 -0.28
C GLN A 529 -13.55 6.49 1.14
N LEU A 530 -14.25 7.61 1.30
CA LEU A 530 -14.58 8.22 2.58
C LEU A 530 -16.07 8.61 2.57
N TRP A 531 -16.92 7.88 3.28
CA TRP A 531 -18.39 8.03 3.22
C TRP A 531 -19.03 8.07 4.61
N LEU A 532 -20.22 8.67 4.72
CA LEU A 532 -20.99 8.70 5.97
C LEU A 532 -21.99 7.53 5.98
N ASN A 533 -21.96 6.74 7.05
CA ASN A 533 -22.94 5.69 7.31
C ASN A 533 -23.84 6.12 8.47
N VAL A 534 -25.15 6.15 8.22
CA VAL A 534 -26.17 6.61 9.18
C VAL A 534 -27.27 5.55 9.24
N ALA A 535 -27.61 5.12 10.45
CA ALA A 535 -28.68 4.16 10.70
C ALA A 535 -29.70 4.74 11.70
N LEU A 536 -30.99 4.53 11.43
CA LEU A 536 -32.08 4.80 12.36
C LEU A 536 -32.50 3.50 13.04
N ILE A 537 -32.52 3.54 14.37
CA ILE A 537 -32.94 2.45 15.25
C ILE A 537 -34.21 2.89 15.96
N ASP A 538 -35.22 2.03 15.96
CA ASP A 538 -36.54 2.27 16.55
C ASP A 538 -36.61 1.94 18.06
N PRO A 539 -37.74 2.18 18.74
CA PRO A 539 -37.89 1.90 20.17
C PRO A 539 -37.67 0.45 20.59
N ASP A 540 -37.83 -0.51 19.66
CA ASP A 540 -37.64 -1.95 19.94
C ASP A 540 -36.20 -2.40 19.68
N GLY A 541 -35.31 -1.47 19.30
CA GLY A 541 -33.92 -1.75 18.96
C GLY A 541 -33.71 -2.21 17.51
N CYS A 542 -34.75 -2.22 16.67
CA CYS A 542 -34.66 -2.63 15.28
C CYS A 542 -34.09 -1.50 14.41
N ARG A 543 -33.14 -1.83 13.53
CA ARG A 543 -32.67 -0.90 12.48
C ARG A 543 -33.73 -0.81 11.38
N VAL A 544 -34.44 0.30 11.33
CA VAL A 544 -35.58 0.53 10.41
C VAL A 544 -35.21 1.33 9.16
N TRP A 545 -34.07 2.01 9.15
CA TRP A 545 -33.53 2.70 7.96
C TRP A 545 -32.00 2.81 8.03
N GLU A 546 -31.32 2.81 6.88
CA GLU A 546 -29.87 3.02 6.77
C GLU A 546 -29.50 3.71 5.46
N SER A 547 -28.43 4.52 5.49
CA SER A 547 -27.70 5.05 4.34
C SER A 547 -26.19 4.86 4.54
N GLY A 548 -25.41 4.78 3.46
CA GLY A 548 -24.00 4.39 3.47
C GLY A 548 -23.78 2.90 3.73
N TYR A 549 -24.83 2.08 3.49
CA TYR A 549 -24.76 0.62 3.56
C TYR A 549 -24.01 0.03 2.36
N LEU A 550 -23.60 -1.22 2.52
CA LEU A 550 -22.88 -1.98 1.51
C LEU A 550 -23.77 -3.08 0.91
N ASP A 551 -23.49 -3.45 -0.33
CA ASP A 551 -24.06 -4.65 -0.97
C ASP A 551 -23.36 -5.95 -0.52
N ARG A 552 -23.80 -7.11 -1.03
CA ARG A 552 -23.20 -8.41 -0.66
C ARG A 552 -21.71 -8.53 -1.01
N HIS A 553 -21.22 -7.72 -1.93
CA HIS A 553 -19.84 -7.70 -2.39
C HIS A 553 -19.00 -6.62 -1.69
N GLY A 554 -19.61 -5.86 -0.77
CA GLY A 554 -18.93 -4.84 0.01
C GLY A 554 -18.82 -3.48 -0.68
N ASP A 555 -19.51 -3.24 -1.80
CA ASP A 555 -19.55 -1.92 -2.43
C ASP A 555 -20.67 -1.05 -1.86
N LEU A 556 -20.49 0.26 -1.93
CA LEU A 556 -21.55 1.23 -1.66
C LEU A 556 -22.70 0.95 -2.64
N ALA A 557 -23.95 1.10 -2.19
CA ALA A 557 -25.13 0.95 -3.03
C ALA A 557 -25.34 2.12 -4.03
N ASP A 558 -24.28 2.48 -4.77
CA ASP A 558 -24.24 3.48 -5.82
C ASP A 558 -24.28 2.84 -7.23
N MET A 559 -23.80 3.54 -8.26
CA MET A 559 -23.78 3.06 -9.65
C MET A 559 -22.80 1.90 -9.91
N HIS A 560 -21.88 1.60 -8.98
CA HIS A 560 -20.91 0.52 -9.11
C HIS A 560 -21.35 -0.78 -8.39
N SER A 561 -22.45 -0.74 -7.63
CA SER A 561 -22.99 -1.93 -6.96
C SER A 561 -23.66 -2.90 -7.94
N VAL A 562 -23.26 -4.17 -7.86
CA VAL A 562 -23.83 -5.26 -8.66
C VAL A 562 -25.24 -5.60 -8.19
N ASP A 563 -25.51 -5.55 -6.87
CA ASP A 563 -26.85 -5.78 -6.34
C ASP A 563 -27.83 -4.65 -6.73
N VAL A 564 -27.36 -3.40 -6.85
CA VAL A 564 -28.19 -2.29 -7.38
C VAL A 564 -28.49 -2.49 -8.86
N ALA A 565 -27.47 -2.81 -9.66
CA ALA A 565 -27.62 -3.04 -11.10
C ALA A 565 -28.51 -4.25 -11.43
N THR A 566 -28.56 -5.25 -10.54
CA THR A 566 -29.43 -6.45 -10.67
C THR A 566 -30.74 -6.35 -9.87
N HIS A 567 -31.08 -5.16 -9.37
CA HIS A 567 -32.31 -4.87 -8.60
C HIS A 567 -32.50 -5.72 -7.32
N ARG A 568 -31.43 -6.32 -6.80
CA ARG A 568 -31.42 -7.09 -5.53
C ARG A 568 -31.47 -6.18 -4.31
N VAL A 569 -30.86 -4.99 -4.40
CA VAL A 569 -31.03 -3.90 -3.43
C VAL A 569 -31.43 -2.62 -4.15
N LYS A 570 -32.07 -1.69 -3.43
CA LYS A 570 -32.35 -0.35 -3.96
C LYS A 570 -31.04 0.45 -3.98
N ARG A 571 -30.90 1.37 -4.94
CA ARG A 571 -29.81 2.37 -4.90
C ARG A 571 -29.98 3.24 -3.65
N ASP A 572 -28.88 3.49 -2.94
CA ASP A 572 -28.86 4.52 -1.90
C ASP A 572 -28.84 5.91 -2.57
N LYS A 573 -30.02 6.55 -2.57
CA LYS A 573 -30.23 7.91 -3.08
C LYS A 573 -29.74 9.01 -2.14
N ASP A 574 -29.51 8.69 -0.87
CA ASP A 574 -29.11 9.65 0.17
C ASP A 574 -27.61 9.49 0.56
N LEU A 575 -26.88 8.64 -0.17
CA LEU A 575 -25.46 8.35 0.05
C LEU A 575 -24.59 9.61 0.03
N PHE A 576 -23.89 9.87 1.14
CA PHE A 576 -22.84 10.88 1.23
C PHE A 576 -21.47 10.22 1.10
N ASN A 577 -20.81 10.42 -0.05
CA ASN A 577 -19.48 9.90 -0.36
C ASN A 577 -18.57 11.04 -0.83
N LEU A 578 -17.32 11.07 -0.36
CA LEU A 578 -16.28 12.05 -0.71
C LEU A 578 -15.21 11.49 -1.67
N GLN A 579 -15.39 10.25 -2.13
CA GLN A 579 -14.56 9.61 -3.14
C GLN A 579 -14.53 10.45 -4.43
N THR A 580 -13.34 10.87 -4.85
CA THR A 580 -13.14 11.51 -6.16
C THR A 580 -13.41 10.49 -7.27
N LYS A 581 -13.98 10.92 -8.40
CA LYS A 581 -14.39 10.01 -9.49
C LYS A 581 -13.60 10.33 -10.77
N PHE A 582 -13.15 9.30 -11.49
CA PHE A 582 -12.72 9.48 -12.87
C PHE A 582 -13.95 9.57 -13.77
N LEU A 583 -14.05 10.66 -14.52
CA LEU A 583 -15.05 10.85 -15.56
C LEU A 583 -14.38 10.71 -16.92
N ILE A 584 -14.85 9.73 -17.69
CA ILE A 584 -14.37 9.46 -19.04
C ILE A 584 -15.44 9.88 -20.02
N ASN A 585 -15.07 10.75 -20.96
CA ASN A 585 -15.95 11.18 -22.03
C ASN A 585 -15.83 10.21 -23.22
N ASN A 586 -16.96 9.71 -23.70
CA ASN A 586 -17.00 8.75 -24.82
C ASN A 586 -17.14 9.44 -26.19
N VAL A 587 -17.05 8.66 -27.27
CA VAL A 587 -17.22 9.15 -28.66
C VAL A 587 -18.57 9.83 -28.95
N ARG A 588 -19.58 9.69 -28.08
CA ARG A 588 -20.88 10.37 -28.18
C ARG A 588 -20.98 11.63 -27.32
N GLY A 589 -19.90 12.03 -26.66
CA GLY A 589 -19.84 13.23 -25.83
C GLY A 589 -20.38 13.07 -24.40
N THR A 590 -20.85 11.88 -23.99
CA THR A 590 -21.38 11.68 -22.63
C THR A 590 -20.28 11.24 -21.67
N ASP A 591 -20.26 11.81 -20.47
CA ASP A 591 -19.37 11.35 -19.39
C ASP A 591 -19.88 10.04 -18.75
N ARG A 592 -18.94 9.22 -18.30
CA ARG A 592 -19.18 8.00 -17.50
C ARG A 592 -18.17 7.92 -16.36
N GLU A 593 -18.63 7.53 -15.17
CA GLU A 593 -17.75 7.13 -14.07
C GLU A 593 -16.96 5.87 -14.43
N ALA A 594 -15.64 5.92 -14.26
CA ALA A 594 -14.72 4.81 -14.46
C ALA A 594 -13.92 4.52 -13.19
N ALA A 595 -13.53 3.25 -12.98
CA ALA A 595 -12.61 2.88 -11.91
C ALA A 595 -11.15 3.18 -12.27
N LEU A 596 -10.81 3.06 -13.56
CA LEU A 596 -9.47 3.25 -14.10
C LEU A 596 -9.40 4.53 -14.95
N PRO A 597 -8.25 5.23 -14.98
CA PRO A 597 -8.01 6.39 -15.84
C PRO A 597 -7.75 6.02 -17.32
N LEU A 598 -8.39 4.97 -17.83
CA LEU A 598 -8.15 4.39 -19.16
C LEU A 598 -9.40 4.49 -20.04
N ASN A 599 -9.32 5.22 -21.16
CA ASN A 599 -10.47 5.48 -22.03
C ASN A 599 -10.66 4.41 -23.12
N PHE A 600 -11.16 3.25 -22.69
CA PHE A 600 -11.57 2.15 -23.58
C PHE A 600 -12.72 2.48 -24.56
N SER A 601 -13.32 3.68 -24.48
CA SER A 601 -14.35 4.13 -25.44
C SER A 601 -13.77 4.80 -26.69
N LEU A 602 -12.48 5.14 -26.67
CA LEU A 602 -11.76 5.75 -27.81
C LEU A 602 -10.77 4.76 -28.42
N ASP A 603 -9.99 4.11 -27.56
CA ASP A 603 -8.90 3.21 -27.94
C ASP A 603 -9.10 1.89 -27.20
N GLN A 604 -9.11 0.78 -27.93
CA GLN A 604 -9.26 -0.56 -27.34
C GLN A 604 -7.95 -1.04 -26.71
N LEU A 605 -6.81 -0.49 -27.14
CA LEU A 605 -5.47 -0.77 -26.61
C LEU A 605 -4.92 0.54 -26.03
N VAL A 606 -5.08 0.79 -24.73
CA VAL A 606 -4.90 2.15 -24.18
C VAL A 606 -3.42 2.50 -24.00
N PHE A 607 -2.83 3.12 -25.02
CA PHE A 607 -1.45 3.61 -25.00
C PHE A 607 -1.29 4.87 -24.12
N LEU A 608 -0.66 4.73 -22.94
CA LEU A 608 -0.32 5.86 -22.07
C LEU A 608 0.91 6.63 -22.57
N ARG A 609 0.67 7.51 -23.55
CA ARG A 609 1.69 8.41 -24.13
C ARG A 609 1.58 9.83 -23.59
N PRO A 610 2.66 10.63 -23.59
CA PRO A 610 2.59 12.07 -23.32
C PRO A 610 1.51 12.73 -24.18
N GLY A 611 0.66 13.55 -23.57
CA GLY A 611 -0.46 14.20 -24.28
C GLY A 611 0.02 15.12 -25.40
N ALA A 612 -0.65 15.09 -26.55
CA ALA A 612 -0.37 15.96 -27.70
C ALA A 612 -0.80 17.43 -27.50
N VAL A 613 -1.24 17.79 -26.29
CA VAL A 613 -1.71 19.13 -25.90
C VAL A 613 -1.07 19.53 -24.57
N PRO A 614 -0.90 20.83 -24.25
CA PRO A 614 -0.29 21.28 -23.01
C PRO A 614 -1.23 21.08 -21.81
N VAL A 615 -1.29 19.84 -21.30
CA VAL A 615 -2.14 19.46 -20.16
C VAL A 615 -1.81 20.25 -18.89
N SER A 616 -0.57 20.73 -18.75
CA SER A 616 -0.16 21.65 -17.67
C SER A 616 -0.89 23.00 -17.68
N VAL A 617 -1.41 23.43 -18.84
CA VAL A 617 -2.21 24.66 -19.00
C VAL A 617 -3.71 24.34 -18.94
N LEU A 618 -4.13 23.22 -19.54
CA LEU A 618 -5.54 22.79 -19.56
C LEU A 618 -6.04 22.21 -18.23
N ASN A 619 -5.12 21.85 -17.31
CA ASN A 619 -5.37 21.23 -16.00
C ASN A 619 -6.09 19.86 -16.03
N HIS A 620 -6.45 19.36 -17.22
CA HIS A 620 -6.87 17.98 -17.46
C HIS A 620 -6.51 17.59 -18.92
N PRO A 621 -6.24 16.30 -19.20
CA PRO A 621 -6.11 15.83 -20.57
C PRO A 621 -7.48 15.78 -21.28
N PRO A 622 -7.51 15.76 -22.61
CA PRO A 622 -8.76 15.59 -23.36
C PRO A 622 -9.50 14.31 -22.93
N LEU A 623 -10.82 14.39 -22.83
CA LEU A 623 -11.74 13.24 -22.66
C LEU A 623 -11.57 12.42 -21.37
N ILE A 624 -10.72 12.86 -20.43
CA ILE A 624 -10.60 12.29 -19.08
C ILE A 624 -10.55 13.44 -18.06
N ARG A 625 -11.41 13.38 -17.05
CA ARG A 625 -11.51 14.36 -15.96
C ARG A 625 -11.52 13.67 -14.60
N MET A 626 -11.14 14.42 -13.56
CA MET A 626 -11.27 14.00 -12.17
C MET A 626 -12.26 14.91 -11.47
N GLU A 627 -13.39 14.35 -11.03
CA GLU A 627 -14.40 15.08 -10.27
C GLU A 627 -14.08 14.99 -8.77
N ALA A 628 -13.56 16.08 -8.20
CA ALA A 628 -13.12 16.11 -6.82
C ALA A 628 -14.29 16.26 -5.84
N HIS A 629 -14.67 15.16 -5.18
CA HIS A 629 -15.72 15.16 -4.14
C HIS A 629 -15.19 15.54 -2.74
N SER A 630 -13.89 15.81 -2.62
CA SER A 630 -13.22 16.19 -1.38
C SER A 630 -13.68 17.53 -0.78
N ILE A 631 -13.43 17.70 0.52
CA ILE A 631 -13.66 18.94 1.29
C ILE A 631 -12.34 19.71 1.43
N ALA A 632 -12.29 20.99 1.03
CA ALA A 632 -11.10 21.82 1.12
C ALA A 632 -10.66 22.09 2.59
N PRO A 633 -9.42 22.54 2.86
CA PRO A 633 -8.98 22.90 4.21
C PRO A 633 -9.92 23.92 4.87
N LEU A 634 -10.29 23.67 6.14
CA LEU A 634 -11.26 24.44 6.94
C LEU A 634 -12.69 24.54 6.37
N ASP A 635 -13.02 23.81 5.31
CA ASP A 635 -14.33 23.82 4.66
C ASP A 635 -15.26 22.69 5.16
N SER A 636 -16.51 22.67 4.69
CA SER A 636 -17.52 21.70 5.09
C SER A 636 -18.53 21.35 4.00
N ARG A 637 -19.07 20.14 4.04
CA ARG A 637 -20.21 19.70 3.22
C ARG A 637 -21.34 19.17 4.11
N THR A 638 -22.57 19.41 3.72
CA THR A 638 -23.77 18.97 4.45
C THR A 638 -24.33 17.68 3.85
N ALA A 639 -24.31 16.58 4.60
CA ALA A 639 -24.99 15.34 4.28
C ALA A 639 -26.47 15.45 4.67
N ARG A 640 -27.39 15.39 3.69
CA ARG A 640 -28.83 15.61 3.89
C ARG A 640 -29.60 14.30 3.74
N TYR A 641 -30.51 14.03 4.65
CA TYR A 641 -31.23 12.76 4.75
C TYR A 641 -32.75 12.97 4.83
N SER A 642 -33.51 12.09 4.17
CA SER A 642 -34.97 12.10 4.24
C SER A 642 -35.53 10.69 4.44
N ILE A 643 -35.74 10.35 5.71
CA ILE A 643 -36.29 9.06 6.14
C ILE A 643 -37.81 9.05 5.88
N PRO A 644 -38.33 8.04 5.17
CA PRO A 644 -39.76 7.85 4.95
C PRO A 644 -40.61 7.77 6.24
N ALA A 645 -41.92 8.03 6.12
CA ALA A 645 -42.82 8.11 7.27
C ALA A 645 -43.25 6.74 7.83
N ASP A 646 -43.29 5.73 6.97
CA ASP A 646 -43.67 4.34 7.22
C ASP A 646 -42.72 3.62 8.19
N VAL A 647 -41.43 3.98 8.17
CA VAL A 647 -40.42 3.47 9.11
C VAL A 647 -40.37 4.24 10.45
N MET A 648 -41.23 5.24 10.64
CA MET A 648 -41.30 6.07 11.86
C MET A 648 -42.73 6.20 12.38
N THR A 649 -43.41 5.07 12.55
CA THR A 649 -44.82 4.99 12.97
C THR A 649 -45.02 4.84 14.49
N LYS A 650 -44.02 4.31 15.20
CA LYS A 650 -44.07 4.13 16.67
C LYS A 650 -43.78 5.46 17.36
N LYS A 651 -44.43 5.71 18.50
CA LYS A 651 -44.03 6.75 19.46
C LYS A 651 -42.97 6.20 20.40
N GLY A 652 -42.03 7.02 20.86
CA GLY A 652 -40.98 6.58 21.79
C GLY A 652 -39.58 7.09 21.45
N PRO A 653 -38.54 6.54 22.10
CA PRO A 653 -37.16 6.90 21.84
C PRO A 653 -36.65 6.21 20.56
N TYR A 654 -36.18 7.00 19.60
CA TYR A 654 -35.43 6.53 18.43
C TYR A 654 -33.97 6.93 18.58
N ARG A 655 -33.06 6.19 17.93
CA ARG A 655 -31.62 6.48 17.94
C ARG A 655 -31.09 6.59 16.52
N LEU A 656 -30.54 7.75 16.18
CA LEU A 656 -29.71 7.92 14.98
C LEU A 656 -28.26 7.60 15.34
N SER A 657 -27.72 6.51 14.79
CA SER A 657 -26.32 6.13 14.91
C SER A 657 -25.57 6.56 13.65
N VAL A 658 -24.40 7.18 13.79
CA VAL A 658 -23.60 7.71 12.68
C VAL A 658 -22.11 7.40 12.87
N ARG A 659 -21.43 7.12 11.77
CA ARG A 659 -19.96 7.01 11.68
C ARG A 659 -19.52 7.43 10.29
N MET A 660 -18.34 8.06 10.17
CA MET A 660 -17.66 8.15 8.88
C MET A 660 -16.85 6.87 8.68
N ARG A 661 -16.84 6.32 7.47
CA ARG A 661 -16.09 5.11 7.15
C ARG A 661 -15.04 5.41 6.08
N ASN A 662 -13.84 4.85 6.24
CA ASN A 662 -12.71 5.06 5.34
C ASN A 662 -12.16 3.72 4.87
N ARG A 663 -11.97 3.57 3.55
CA ARG A 663 -11.41 2.40 2.91
C ARG A 663 -10.47 2.83 1.78
N THR A 664 -9.26 2.29 1.76
CA THR A 664 -8.24 2.61 0.76
C THR A 664 -8.72 2.32 -0.67
N GLU A 665 -9.34 1.15 -0.88
CA GLU A 665 -9.72 0.66 -2.22
C GLU A 665 -11.23 0.38 -2.34
N PRO A 666 -11.92 0.85 -3.39
CA PRO A 666 -13.27 0.39 -3.72
C PRO A 666 -13.27 -1.08 -4.13
N ILE A 667 -14.26 -1.87 -3.69
CA ILE A 667 -14.25 -3.31 -4.00
C ILE A 667 -14.59 -3.57 -5.48
N TYR A 668 -15.42 -2.73 -6.09
CA TYR A 668 -15.68 -2.78 -7.55
C TYR A 668 -14.39 -2.60 -8.35
N PHE A 669 -13.48 -1.72 -7.89
CA PHE A 669 -12.17 -1.53 -8.51
C PHE A 669 -11.30 -2.77 -8.27
N MET A 670 -11.25 -3.28 -7.04
CA MET A 670 -10.50 -4.50 -6.71
C MET A 670 -10.92 -5.69 -7.59
N ARG A 671 -12.23 -5.87 -7.83
CA ARG A 671 -12.75 -6.90 -8.74
C ARG A 671 -12.44 -6.63 -10.21
N GLN A 672 -12.43 -5.36 -10.65
CA GLN A 672 -12.08 -4.99 -12.03
C GLN A 672 -10.60 -5.29 -12.36
N ILE A 673 -9.72 -5.33 -11.36
CA ILE A 673 -8.31 -5.73 -11.53
C ILE A 673 -8.02 -7.14 -11.00
N ASP A 674 -9.02 -8.02 -10.90
CA ASP A 674 -8.89 -9.42 -10.44
C ASP A 674 -8.12 -9.59 -9.12
N SER A 675 -8.32 -8.69 -8.15
CA SER A 675 -7.84 -8.89 -6.78
C SER A 675 -8.40 -10.20 -6.20
N THR A 676 -7.58 -10.95 -5.45
CA THR A 676 -8.02 -12.22 -4.89
C THR A 676 -9.15 -12.05 -3.85
N PRO A 677 -9.96 -13.09 -3.60
CA PRO A 677 -10.99 -13.05 -2.56
C PRO A 677 -10.43 -12.71 -1.17
N ASP A 678 -9.22 -13.18 -0.83
CA ASP A 678 -8.54 -12.86 0.43
C ASP A 678 -8.09 -11.38 0.49
N MET A 679 -7.62 -10.80 -0.62
CA MET A 679 -7.33 -9.35 -0.68
C MET A 679 -8.60 -8.52 -0.43
N ILE A 680 -9.73 -8.90 -1.05
CA ILE A 680 -11.03 -8.27 -0.86
C ILE A 680 -11.49 -8.39 0.61
N HIS A 681 -11.38 -9.59 1.19
CA HIS A 681 -11.75 -9.86 2.58
C HIS A 681 -10.94 -8.96 3.55
N ARG A 682 -9.61 -8.93 3.40
CA ARG A 682 -8.72 -8.10 4.23
C ARG A 682 -8.98 -6.60 4.06
N MET A 683 -9.31 -6.14 2.85
CA MET A 683 -9.70 -4.74 2.62
C MET A 683 -11.02 -4.39 3.34
N LEU A 684 -11.98 -5.32 3.35
CA LEU A 684 -13.26 -5.14 4.06
C LEU A 684 -13.08 -5.12 5.59
N GLU A 685 -12.40 -6.12 6.16
CA GLU A 685 -12.07 -6.19 7.59
C GLU A 685 -11.35 -4.93 8.09
N ASN A 686 -10.43 -4.40 7.29
CA ASN A 686 -9.61 -3.26 7.69
C ASN A 686 -10.27 -1.89 7.47
N THR A 687 -11.49 -1.81 6.92
CA THR A 687 -12.27 -0.55 6.85
C THR A 687 -12.24 0.17 8.20
N LEU A 688 -11.87 1.45 8.20
CA LEU A 688 -11.83 2.26 9.42
C LEU A 688 -13.22 2.85 9.67
N ASP A 689 -13.69 2.78 10.91
CA ASP A 689 -14.81 3.58 11.40
C ASP A 689 -14.24 4.76 12.20
N LEU A 690 -14.79 5.96 11.97
CA LEU A 690 -14.28 7.25 12.47
C LEU A 690 -15.45 8.06 13.04
N HIS A 691 -15.23 8.74 14.18
CA HIS A 691 -16.24 9.47 14.94
C HIS A 691 -17.57 8.72 15.13
N PRO A 692 -17.55 7.43 15.56
CA PRO A 692 -18.78 6.70 15.85
C PRO A 692 -19.53 7.37 16.99
N SER A 693 -20.77 7.78 16.74
CA SER A 693 -21.63 8.44 17.72
C SER A 693 -23.10 8.03 17.55
N SER A 694 -23.92 8.36 18.53
CA SER A 694 -25.36 8.09 18.48
C SER A 694 -26.14 9.17 19.21
N HIS A 695 -27.25 9.59 18.62
CA HIS A 695 -28.14 10.60 19.16
C HIS A 695 -29.54 10.01 19.36
N THR A 696 -29.98 9.95 20.62
CA THR A 696 -31.34 9.51 20.97
C THR A 696 -32.28 10.71 21.00
N PHE A 697 -33.43 10.59 20.34
CA PHE A 697 -34.47 11.61 20.29
C PHE A 697 -35.85 10.97 20.45
N TRP A 698 -36.84 11.76 20.87
CA TRP A 698 -38.20 11.29 21.08
C TRP A 698 -39.10 11.60 19.88
N VAL A 699 -39.90 10.62 19.49
CA VAL A 699 -40.94 10.75 18.46
C VAL A 699 -42.30 10.77 19.16
N ARG A 700 -43.06 11.85 18.95
CA ARG A 700 -44.39 12.10 19.54
C ARG A 700 -45.53 11.54 18.71
#